data_AF-A0A7Y6X2Z0-F1
#
_entry.id   AF-A0A7Y6X2Z0-F1
#
_cell.length_a   1.000
_cell.length_b   1.000
_cell.length_c   1.000
_cell.angle_alpha   90.00
_cell.angle_beta   90.00
_cell.angle_gamma   90.00
#
_symmetry.space_group_name_H-M   'P 1'
#
loop_
_entity.id
_entity.type
_entity.pdbx_description
1 polymer ?
#
loop_
_entity_poly.entity_id
_entity_poly.type
_entity_poly.pdbx_seq_one_letter_code
_entity_poly.pdbx_strand_id
1 'polypeptide(L)'
;MQVHRASSILAASAIIFLSLSHAAHAAPAPAEKRADREALKTALLEVLQRAPLKASRMGVYMQSLDDGTVVFSHNADELLNPASNVKLVTSAAALASLGPEFRYDTEFLVEPELGADGKVKTLYVRGKGDPSMTTERLWGIVAELWHTGIREVSEIVVDDSWFDAERTPPGYDQENTDRAYMAPTGAVSLNWNAAAIYLRPGNAPGAKGVVEMEPPSDYFVVDNQLTTGPRRARRVFVKSAPAGLQQKIVVRGQLPAERSGAVSVWKKIDNPPMYFGQSLKQMLVTRGVKMRGRVKLGKTSTKARMLHVSQSDTFDILLKRLNKLSSNFVAEQLLKTMGAELRGAPGSFIKGVDVVEQFLERDVGIPRGTYVMKNGSGLNDANRFSATQLNKLLRHMVQRFPFSPEYMSSVPIAGKDGTLKYRFEGSDAVGRLRAKTGTLESVSALSGYVTSAGGERFTFSIMANDFAGRAGPIVAGLDALGAAVAATGSSLGPSTAVAALADSGRPSGAVDDVAVRIKTYLDLGAQRDQRNIGFLRTAWRSERDPAVRAVLAEGLYQSNPQDYLGARTLLDSYSATAEVYGRLKDVARVLSVEVPGVSSMVELAAGGNAEALARVLELAGAAGTDARAQTEMTEALGEVARTAPEELVVALRAASAGDRDACTALLARALVQAGQADHPFWKSLRRTLGASDPRLASFAKGLDSTLSQKVAEAKAPAGFTPVQMVAPAGNAPESSTADNRPGG
;
A
#
# COMPACT_ATOMS: atom_id res chain seq x y z
N MET A 1 77.72 -22.58 -2.79
CA MET A 1 78.05 -23.96 -2.38
C MET A 1 77.25 -24.93 -3.22
N GLN A 2 77.94 -25.52 -4.18
CA GLN A 2 77.66 -26.74 -4.93
C GLN A 2 77.56 -27.93 -3.92
N VAL A 3 76.91 -29.09 -4.07
CA VAL A 3 76.59 -30.01 -5.17
C VAL A 3 75.50 -30.99 -4.62
N HIS A 4 74.49 -31.48 -5.33
CA HIS A 4 74.38 -32.75 -6.11
C HIS A 4 72.86 -33.03 -6.26
N ARG A 5 72.25 -33.49 -7.36
CA ARG A 5 72.44 -34.73 -8.14
C ARG A 5 71.75 -34.55 -9.52
N ALA A 6 72.41 -34.91 -10.61
CA ALA A 6 72.15 -36.07 -11.48
C ALA A 6 70.95 -35.95 -12.45
N SER A 7 71.30 -35.86 -13.75
CA SER A 7 70.50 -36.13 -14.95
C SER A 7 69.94 -37.58 -14.92
N SER A 8 68.86 -38.01 -15.60
CA SER A 8 68.56 -37.85 -17.03
C SER A 8 67.19 -38.47 -17.40
N ILE A 9 66.65 -38.07 -18.56
CA ILE A 9 65.75 -38.79 -19.48
C ILE A 9 64.25 -38.81 -19.12
N LEU A 10 63.46 -38.05 -19.88
CA LEU A 10 62.02 -38.30 -20.07
C LEU A 10 61.72 -38.30 -21.57
N ALA A 11 61.32 -39.48 -22.05
CA ALA A 11 60.84 -39.74 -23.39
C ALA A 11 59.44 -39.13 -23.59
N ALA A 12 59.21 -38.63 -24.80
CA ALA A 12 57.94 -38.09 -25.24
C ALA A 12 56.88 -39.19 -25.40
N SER A 13 55.72 -38.98 -24.79
CA SER A 13 54.47 -39.66 -25.14
C SER A 13 53.38 -38.61 -25.29
N ALA A 14 52.93 -38.41 -26.53
CA ALA A 14 51.79 -37.58 -26.88
C ALA A 14 50.51 -38.25 -26.37
N ILE A 15 49.79 -37.59 -25.45
CA ILE A 15 48.44 -38.00 -25.04
C ILE A 15 47.44 -37.14 -25.81
N ILE A 16 46.72 -37.80 -26.70
CA ILE A 16 45.54 -37.28 -27.39
C ILE A 16 44.41 -37.16 -26.35
N PHE A 17 44.03 -35.93 -25.99
CA PHE A 17 42.83 -35.69 -25.19
C PHE A 17 41.59 -35.80 -26.08
N LEU A 18 40.88 -36.93 -25.99
CA LEU A 18 39.51 -37.04 -26.45
C LEU A 18 38.60 -36.27 -25.49
N SER A 19 38.04 -35.15 -25.97
CA SER A 19 36.98 -34.42 -25.28
C SER A 19 35.67 -35.20 -25.36
N LEU A 20 35.38 -36.01 -24.35
CA LEU A 20 34.05 -36.59 -24.11
C LEU A 20 33.15 -35.52 -23.48
N SER A 21 32.31 -34.89 -24.33
CA SER A 21 31.19 -34.05 -23.93
C SER A 21 30.16 -34.89 -23.16
N HIS A 22 30.33 -35.06 -21.85
CA HIS A 22 29.27 -35.56 -20.99
C HIS A 22 28.25 -34.44 -20.76
N ALA A 23 27.21 -34.43 -21.59
CA ALA A 23 25.95 -33.81 -21.22
C ALA A 23 25.42 -34.58 -20.00
N ALA A 24 25.65 -34.04 -18.79
CA ALA A 24 25.08 -34.57 -17.56
C ALA A 24 23.55 -34.45 -17.64
N HIS A 25 22.88 -35.51 -18.09
CA HIS A 25 21.45 -35.68 -17.87
C HIS A 25 21.25 -35.79 -16.36
N ALA A 26 20.61 -34.78 -15.76
CA ALA A 26 20.16 -34.87 -14.38
C ALA A 26 19.29 -36.13 -14.24
N ALA A 27 19.60 -36.98 -13.25
CA ALA A 27 18.80 -38.16 -12.97
C ALA A 27 17.33 -37.75 -12.74
N PRO A 28 16.35 -38.51 -13.25
CA PRO A 28 14.94 -38.18 -13.05
C PRO A 28 14.62 -38.10 -11.56
N ALA A 29 13.81 -37.11 -11.18
CA ALA A 29 13.34 -36.95 -9.80
C ALA A 29 12.70 -38.24 -9.26
N PRO A 30 12.83 -38.55 -7.96
CA PRO A 30 12.14 -39.69 -7.34
C PRO A 30 10.64 -39.68 -7.67
N ALA A 31 10.04 -40.87 -7.81
CA ALA A 31 8.66 -41.02 -8.28
C ALA A 31 7.63 -40.23 -7.46
N GLU A 32 7.82 -40.17 -6.14
CA GLU A 32 7.00 -39.38 -5.20
C GLU A 32 7.10 -37.88 -5.48
N LYS A 33 8.32 -37.34 -5.64
CA LYS A 33 8.57 -35.93 -6.01
C LYS A 33 7.92 -35.57 -7.35
N ARG A 34 7.90 -36.50 -8.31
CA ARG A 34 7.22 -36.31 -9.60
C ARG A 34 5.70 -36.25 -9.42
N ALA A 35 5.11 -37.15 -8.62
CA ALA A 35 3.68 -37.16 -8.34
C ALA A 35 3.23 -35.86 -7.64
N ASP A 36 4.01 -35.40 -6.65
CA ASP A 36 3.76 -34.13 -5.95
C ASP A 36 3.76 -32.92 -6.89
N ARG A 37 4.71 -32.86 -7.82
CA ARG A 37 4.78 -31.78 -8.83
C ARG A 37 3.60 -31.79 -9.80
N GLU A 38 3.12 -32.97 -10.20
CA GLU A 38 1.92 -33.07 -11.05
C GLU A 38 0.64 -32.69 -10.29
N ALA A 39 0.54 -33.06 -9.01
CA ALA A 39 -0.55 -32.61 -8.13
C ALA A 39 -0.53 -31.10 -7.95
N LEU A 40 0.64 -30.50 -7.72
CA LEU A 40 0.83 -29.05 -7.68
C LEU A 40 0.37 -28.39 -8.97
N LYS A 41 0.85 -28.87 -10.13
CA LYS A 41 0.47 -28.32 -11.44
C LYS A 41 -1.04 -28.32 -11.65
N THR A 42 -1.71 -29.40 -11.26
CA THR A 42 -3.18 -29.53 -11.34
C THR A 42 -3.86 -28.47 -10.47
N ALA A 43 -3.46 -28.33 -9.20
CA ALA A 43 -4.01 -27.33 -8.29
C ALA A 43 -3.79 -25.88 -8.79
N LEU A 44 -2.61 -25.59 -9.37
CA LEU A 44 -2.31 -24.26 -9.91
C LEU A 44 -3.20 -23.93 -11.12
N LEU A 45 -3.42 -24.89 -12.03
CA LEU A 45 -4.32 -24.71 -13.17
C LEU A 45 -5.76 -24.46 -12.72
N GLU A 46 -6.24 -25.19 -11.71
CA GLU A 46 -7.57 -24.99 -11.14
C GLU A 46 -7.74 -23.58 -10.57
N VAL A 47 -6.75 -23.07 -9.84
CA VAL A 47 -6.82 -21.70 -9.27
C VAL A 47 -6.84 -20.65 -10.38
N LEU A 48 -6.01 -20.78 -11.41
CA LEU A 48 -5.97 -19.84 -12.53
C LEU A 48 -7.28 -19.76 -13.32
N GLN A 49 -8.09 -20.82 -13.31
CA GLN A 49 -9.40 -20.82 -13.97
C GLN A 49 -10.52 -20.14 -13.14
N ARG A 50 -10.25 -19.76 -11.89
CA ARG A 50 -11.24 -19.08 -11.04
C ARG A 50 -11.35 -17.60 -11.40
N ALA A 51 -12.56 -17.06 -11.37
CA ALA A 51 -12.73 -15.61 -11.39
C ALA A 51 -12.23 -15.01 -10.05
N PRO A 52 -11.61 -13.81 -10.05
CA PRO A 52 -11.33 -12.98 -11.22
C PRO A 52 -9.99 -13.28 -11.93
N LEU A 53 -9.17 -14.23 -11.48
CA LEU A 53 -7.86 -14.53 -12.07
C LEU A 53 -7.94 -14.88 -13.57
N LYS A 54 -8.93 -15.71 -13.95
CA LYS A 54 -9.16 -16.09 -15.36
C LYS A 54 -9.38 -14.90 -16.30
N ALA A 55 -9.93 -13.80 -15.78
CA ALA A 55 -10.22 -12.59 -16.54
C ALA A 55 -9.08 -11.56 -16.51
N SER A 56 -7.97 -11.86 -15.83
CA SER A 56 -6.82 -10.97 -15.69
C SER A 56 -5.65 -11.43 -16.55
N ARG A 57 -4.71 -10.52 -16.85
CA ARG A 57 -3.45 -10.86 -17.50
C ARG A 57 -2.49 -11.42 -16.45
N MET A 58 -2.30 -12.74 -16.49
CA MET A 58 -1.52 -13.49 -15.51
C MET A 58 -0.16 -13.89 -16.06
N GLY A 59 0.91 -13.56 -15.34
CA GLY A 59 2.26 -14.10 -15.57
C GLY A 59 2.71 -14.89 -14.35
N VAL A 60 2.98 -16.19 -14.52
CA VAL A 60 3.36 -17.10 -13.43
C VAL A 60 4.59 -17.91 -13.83
N TYR A 61 5.59 -17.94 -12.96
CA TYR A 61 6.76 -18.79 -13.12
C TYR A 61 7.16 -19.39 -11.78
N MET A 62 7.38 -20.71 -11.73
CA MET A 62 7.78 -21.44 -10.52
C MET A 62 8.87 -22.45 -10.85
N GLN A 63 9.91 -22.48 -10.05
CA GLN A 63 11.09 -23.30 -10.29
C GLN A 63 11.64 -23.90 -9.00
N SER A 64 12.03 -25.17 -9.07
CA SER A 64 12.75 -25.85 -7.99
C SER A 64 14.15 -25.27 -7.83
N LEU A 65 14.50 -24.91 -6.60
CA LEU A 65 15.86 -24.53 -6.21
C LEU A 65 16.77 -25.74 -6.00
N ASP A 66 16.21 -26.95 -5.88
CA ASP A 66 16.98 -28.15 -5.56
C ASP A 66 17.57 -28.81 -6.82
N ASP A 67 16.84 -28.80 -7.93
CA ASP A 67 17.29 -29.39 -9.20
C ASP A 67 17.13 -28.47 -10.42
N GLY A 68 16.65 -27.24 -10.24
CA GLY A 68 16.52 -26.26 -11.32
C GLY A 68 15.33 -26.51 -12.26
N THR A 69 14.49 -27.52 -12.01
CA THR A 69 13.33 -27.83 -12.88
C THR A 69 12.29 -26.70 -12.80
N VAL A 70 11.79 -26.25 -13.96
CA VAL A 70 10.61 -25.39 -14.03
C VAL A 70 9.38 -26.25 -13.80
N VAL A 71 8.74 -26.06 -12.65
CA VAL A 71 7.59 -26.88 -12.23
C VAL A 71 6.26 -26.32 -12.73
N PHE A 72 6.20 -25.00 -12.97
CA PHE A 72 5.03 -24.36 -13.54
C PHE A 72 5.41 -23.08 -14.29
N SER A 73 4.79 -22.85 -15.44
CA SER A 73 4.93 -21.62 -16.23
C SER A 73 3.61 -21.30 -16.94
N HIS A 74 3.19 -20.05 -16.87
CA HIS A 74 2.00 -19.53 -17.55
C HIS A 74 2.24 -18.07 -17.95
N ASN A 75 2.28 -17.79 -19.27
CA ASN A 75 2.63 -16.48 -19.86
C ASN A 75 3.83 -15.81 -19.16
N ALA A 76 4.83 -16.59 -18.77
CA ALA A 76 5.86 -16.13 -17.83
C ALA A 76 6.78 -15.04 -18.40
N ASP A 77 6.90 -14.97 -19.73
CA ASP A 77 7.72 -14.00 -20.45
C ASP A 77 6.95 -12.72 -20.84
N GLU A 78 5.66 -12.65 -20.51
CA GLU A 78 4.86 -11.45 -20.75
C GLU A 78 5.34 -10.28 -19.89
N LEU A 79 5.53 -9.12 -20.52
CA LEU A 79 5.90 -7.90 -19.81
C LEU A 79 4.67 -7.28 -19.13
N LEU A 80 4.69 -7.30 -17.80
CA LEU A 80 3.61 -6.88 -16.94
C LEU A 80 4.09 -5.78 -15.99
N ASN A 81 3.18 -4.97 -15.44
CA ASN A 81 3.54 -4.07 -14.34
C ASN A 81 3.76 -4.92 -13.08
N PRO A 82 4.96 -4.89 -12.48
CA PRO A 82 5.28 -5.70 -11.30
C PRO A 82 4.87 -5.03 -9.98
N ALA A 83 4.34 -3.81 -10.00
CA ALA A 83 4.11 -2.97 -8.83
C ALA A 83 5.35 -2.96 -7.91
N SER A 84 5.17 -3.05 -6.59
CA SER A 84 6.28 -3.07 -5.62
C SER A 84 7.25 -4.25 -5.73
N ASN A 85 7.07 -5.21 -6.63
CA ASN A 85 8.11 -6.22 -6.88
C ASN A 85 9.33 -5.64 -7.60
N VAL A 86 9.27 -4.44 -8.20
CA VAL A 86 10.49 -3.71 -8.63
C VAL A 86 11.47 -3.53 -7.47
N LYS A 87 10.99 -3.42 -6.23
CA LYS A 87 11.86 -3.27 -5.06
C LYS A 87 12.78 -4.46 -4.84
N LEU A 88 12.41 -5.66 -5.29
CA LEU A 88 13.32 -6.82 -5.32
C LEU A 88 14.54 -6.53 -6.21
N VAL A 89 14.31 -5.95 -7.39
CA VAL A 89 15.35 -5.53 -8.34
C VAL A 89 16.23 -4.44 -7.75
N THR A 90 15.62 -3.33 -7.31
CA THR A 90 16.33 -2.17 -6.74
C THR A 90 17.17 -2.57 -5.53
N SER A 91 16.60 -3.40 -4.65
CA SER A 91 17.29 -3.81 -3.43
C SER A 91 18.40 -4.84 -3.68
N ALA A 92 18.24 -5.74 -4.65
CA ALA A 92 19.30 -6.66 -5.06
C ALA A 92 20.49 -5.92 -5.67
N ALA A 93 20.24 -4.96 -6.57
CA ALA A 93 21.28 -4.14 -7.17
C ALA A 93 22.03 -3.29 -6.13
N ALA A 94 21.29 -2.66 -5.20
CA ALA A 94 21.90 -1.88 -4.12
C ALA A 94 22.76 -2.77 -3.20
N LEU A 95 22.25 -3.95 -2.81
CA LEU A 95 23.02 -4.88 -1.97
C LEU A 95 24.30 -5.35 -2.66
N ALA A 96 24.21 -5.69 -3.95
CA ALA A 96 25.35 -6.18 -4.71
C ALA A 96 26.41 -5.11 -5.01
N SER A 97 26.01 -3.84 -5.09
CA SER A 97 26.90 -2.74 -5.49
C SER A 97 27.43 -1.90 -4.32
N LEU A 98 26.66 -1.75 -3.25
CA LEU A 98 27.05 -0.96 -2.07
C LEU A 98 27.56 -1.85 -0.91
N GLY A 99 27.08 -3.09 -0.82
CA GLY A 99 27.37 -4.01 0.29
C GLY A 99 26.42 -3.86 1.49
N PRO A 100 26.23 -4.93 2.30
CA PRO A 100 25.34 -4.90 3.46
C PRO A 100 25.81 -3.96 4.59
N GLU A 101 27.10 -3.66 4.66
CA GLU A 101 27.75 -2.79 5.65
C GLU A 101 27.65 -1.30 5.33
N PHE A 102 27.20 -0.95 4.11
CA PHE A 102 27.09 0.44 3.67
C PHE A 102 26.28 1.27 4.66
N ARG A 103 26.76 2.50 4.90
CA ARG A 103 26.10 3.49 5.74
C ARG A 103 26.05 4.83 5.01
N TYR A 104 24.99 5.56 5.30
CA TYR A 104 24.84 6.94 4.87
C TYR A 104 25.43 7.88 5.90
N ASP A 105 26.08 8.95 5.42
CA ASP A 105 26.53 10.04 6.28
C ASP A 105 25.59 11.25 6.17
N THR A 106 25.32 11.86 7.31
CA THR A 106 24.80 13.23 7.42
C THR A 106 25.81 14.06 8.19
N GLU A 107 26.37 15.05 7.52
CA GLU A 107 27.51 15.83 7.99
C GLU A 107 27.05 17.19 8.54
N PHE A 108 27.57 17.57 9.70
CA PHE A 108 27.33 18.86 10.35
C PHE A 108 28.65 19.61 10.43
N LEU A 109 28.71 20.78 9.79
CA LEU A 109 29.94 21.54 9.62
C LEU A 109 29.76 22.98 10.10
N VAL A 110 30.85 23.61 10.49
CA VAL A 110 30.88 25.03 10.89
C VAL A 110 32.00 25.76 10.17
N GLU A 111 31.96 27.09 10.11
CA GLU A 111 33.13 27.87 9.70
C GLU A 111 34.32 27.61 10.66
N PRO A 112 35.59 27.82 10.24
CA PRO A 112 36.80 27.24 10.84
C PRO A 112 37.07 27.40 12.35
N GLU A 113 36.30 28.17 13.10
CA GLU A 113 36.52 28.40 14.53
C GLU A 113 35.20 28.37 15.29
N LEU A 114 35.05 27.37 16.19
CA LEU A 114 34.08 27.46 17.28
C LEU A 114 34.76 28.28 18.39
N GLY A 115 34.33 29.54 18.55
CA GLY A 115 34.85 30.40 19.62
C GLY A 115 34.61 29.78 21.00
N ALA A 116 35.44 30.13 21.99
CA ALA A 116 35.28 29.67 23.37
C ALA A 116 33.91 30.06 23.99
N ASP A 117 33.22 31.04 23.39
CA ASP A 117 31.87 31.46 23.76
C ASP A 117 30.75 30.60 23.13
N GLY A 118 31.10 29.57 22.36
CA GLY A 118 30.17 28.62 21.74
C GLY A 118 29.34 29.22 20.60
N LYS A 119 29.75 30.37 20.05
CA LYS A 119 29.03 31.02 18.95
C LYS A 119 29.48 30.50 17.60
N VAL A 120 28.51 30.17 16.76
CA VAL A 120 28.70 29.76 15.37
C VAL A 120 27.94 30.73 14.46
N LYS A 121 28.61 31.25 13.44
CA LYS A 121 27.93 32.04 12.41
C LYS A 121 27.01 31.14 11.57
N THR A 122 27.57 30.12 10.92
CA THR A 122 26.81 29.22 10.06
C THR A 122 27.02 27.78 10.46
N LEU A 123 25.92 27.08 10.77
CA LEU A 123 25.87 25.63 10.87
C LEU A 123 25.43 25.08 9.51
N TYR A 124 26.31 24.37 8.83
CA TYR A 124 26.01 23.64 7.60
C TYR A 124 25.55 22.24 7.93
N VAL A 125 24.52 21.77 7.24
CA VAL A 125 24.09 20.36 7.24
C VAL A 125 24.20 19.87 5.81
N ARG A 126 25.05 18.87 5.57
CA ARG A 126 25.22 18.24 4.26
C ARG A 126 24.82 16.77 4.32
N GLY A 127 23.72 16.45 3.65
CA GLY A 127 23.21 15.08 3.61
C GLY A 127 23.71 14.33 2.39
N LYS A 128 23.93 13.02 2.54
CA LYS A 128 24.27 12.10 1.44
C LYS A 128 23.16 11.09 1.15
N GLY A 129 21.90 11.42 1.48
CA GLY A 129 20.74 10.62 1.13
C GLY A 129 20.23 9.64 2.19
N ASP A 130 20.64 9.78 3.46
CA ASP A 130 20.20 8.90 4.56
C ASP A 130 18.66 8.78 4.59
N PRO A 131 18.08 7.60 4.25
CA PRO A 131 16.63 7.44 4.22
C PRO A 131 16.06 7.05 5.59
N SER A 132 16.88 7.03 6.64
CA SER A 132 16.55 6.54 7.98
C SER A 132 16.70 7.57 9.09
N MET A 133 16.91 8.83 8.73
CA MET A 133 16.94 9.92 9.68
C MET A 133 15.54 10.18 10.25
N THR A 134 15.39 10.02 11.57
CA THR A 134 14.12 10.22 12.29
C THR A 134 14.22 11.39 13.26
N THR A 135 13.07 11.88 13.74
CA THR A 135 12.99 12.89 14.81
C THR A 135 13.85 12.50 16.02
N GLU A 136 13.79 11.24 16.45
CA GLU A 136 14.52 10.73 17.61
C GLU A 136 16.03 10.74 17.38
N ARG A 137 16.48 10.30 16.20
CA ARG A 137 17.90 10.37 15.82
C ARG A 137 18.38 11.83 15.77
N LEU A 138 17.57 12.73 15.21
CA LEU A 138 17.89 14.15 15.12
C LEU A 138 18.00 14.80 16.51
N TRP A 139 17.15 14.42 17.47
CA TRP A 139 17.29 14.84 18.87
C TRP A 139 18.61 14.39 19.49
N GLY A 140 19.02 13.15 19.23
CA GLY A 140 20.33 12.62 19.66
C GLY A 140 21.48 13.46 19.08
N ILE A 141 21.43 13.74 17.78
CA ILE A 141 22.43 14.58 17.10
C ILE A 141 22.46 15.99 17.69
N VAL A 142 21.30 16.60 17.96
CA VAL A 142 21.22 17.92 18.60
C VAL A 142 21.87 17.92 19.98
N ALA A 143 21.71 16.84 20.75
CA ALA A 143 22.40 16.68 22.03
C ALA A 143 23.92 16.59 21.83
N GLU A 144 24.40 15.82 20.85
CA GLU A 144 25.82 15.71 20.52
C GLU A 144 26.42 17.05 20.05
N LEU A 145 25.74 17.76 19.15
CA LEU A 145 26.10 19.11 18.73
C LEU A 145 26.20 20.08 19.91
N TRP A 146 25.26 20.02 20.86
CA TRP A 146 25.34 20.82 22.07
C TRP A 146 26.58 20.47 22.92
N HIS A 147 26.94 19.19 23.00
CA HIS A 147 28.14 18.73 23.72
C HIS A 147 29.47 19.10 23.05
N THR A 148 29.47 19.48 21.76
CA THR A 148 30.65 20.07 21.11
C THR A 148 30.98 21.48 21.59
N GLY A 149 30.07 22.12 22.33
CA GLY A 149 30.23 23.49 22.85
C GLY A 149 29.36 24.54 22.16
N ILE A 150 28.56 24.16 21.14
CA ILE A 150 27.62 25.10 20.50
C ILE A 150 26.61 25.62 21.53
N ARG A 151 26.49 26.94 21.61
CA ARG A 151 25.52 27.67 22.44
C ARG A 151 24.71 28.69 21.67
N GLU A 152 25.21 29.16 20.53
CA GLU A 152 24.51 30.09 19.65
C GLU A 152 24.83 29.79 18.18
N VAL A 153 23.81 29.83 17.31
CA VAL A 153 23.95 29.68 15.87
C VAL A 153 23.24 30.84 15.16
N SER A 154 23.96 31.56 14.29
CA SER A 154 23.36 32.68 13.56
C SER A 154 22.51 32.21 12.39
N GLU A 155 22.91 31.20 11.63
CA GLU A 155 22.08 30.64 10.55
C GLU A 155 22.38 29.16 10.30
N ILE A 156 21.40 28.47 9.70
CA ILE A 156 21.53 27.08 9.26
C ILE A 156 21.49 27.04 7.74
N VAL A 157 22.49 26.42 7.13
CA VAL A 157 22.54 26.16 5.68
C VAL A 157 22.36 24.67 5.44
N VAL A 158 21.33 24.31 4.69
CA VAL A 158 21.07 22.92 4.31
C VAL A 158 21.57 22.68 2.89
N ASP A 159 22.58 21.83 2.78
CA ASP A 159 23.21 21.39 1.54
C ASP A 159 22.66 20.04 1.11
N ASP A 160 21.72 20.13 0.16
CA ASP A 160 21.02 18.99 -0.43
C ASP A 160 21.60 18.58 -1.79
N SER A 161 22.80 19.08 -2.14
CA SER A 161 23.33 19.00 -3.50
C SER A 161 24.01 17.67 -3.86
N TRP A 162 24.01 16.70 -2.94
CA TRP A 162 24.47 15.33 -3.23
C TRP A 162 23.54 14.61 -4.23
N PHE A 163 22.26 14.96 -4.24
CA PHE A 163 21.30 14.58 -5.27
C PHE A 163 21.00 15.76 -6.19
N ASP A 164 20.50 15.46 -7.38
CA ASP A 164 20.01 16.47 -8.30
C ASP A 164 18.69 17.10 -7.78
N ALA A 165 18.30 18.22 -8.42
CA ALA A 165 17.11 18.97 -8.03
C ALA A 165 15.79 18.27 -8.40
N GLU A 166 15.82 17.22 -9.24
CA GLU A 166 14.63 16.47 -9.65
C GLU A 166 14.19 15.53 -8.55
N ARG A 167 13.32 15.97 -7.64
CA ARG A 167 12.96 15.17 -6.45
C ARG A 167 11.88 14.13 -6.73
N THR A 168 11.11 14.28 -7.80
CA THR A 168 9.95 13.46 -8.09
C THR A 168 10.35 12.30 -8.98
N PRO A 169 10.17 11.03 -8.55
CA PRO A 169 10.53 9.89 -9.37
C PRO A 169 9.69 9.83 -10.66
N PRO A 170 10.25 9.34 -11.78
CA PRO A 170 9.49 9.18 -13.02
C PRO A 170 8.22 8.34 -12.83
N GLY A 171 7.09 8.79 -13.38
CA GLY A 171 5.77 8.15 -13.28
C GLY A 171 4.93 8.61 -12.09
N TYR A 172 5.49 9.35 -11.13
CA TYR A 172 4.72 9.89 -10.00
C TYR A 172 3.76 11.01 -10.42
N ASP A 173 4.01 11.65 -11.56
CA ASP A 173 3.16 12.66 -12.18
C ASP A 173 1.77 12.12 -12.59
N GLN A 174 1.60 10.79 -12.66
CA GLN A 174 0.31 10.13 -12.92
C GLN A 174 -0.69 10.28 -11.76
N GLU A 175 -0.23 10.62 -10.55
CA GLU A 175 -1.09 10.82 -9.39
C GLU A 175 -0.85 12.18 -8.72
N ASN A 176 -1.90 13.00 -8.58
CA ASN A 176 -1.84 14.29 -7.89
C ASN A 176 -2.41 14.19 -6.47
N THR A 177 -1.68 13.52 -5.58
CA THR A 177 -2.06 13.31 -4.18
C THR A 177 -1.00 13.85 -3.21
N ASP A 178 -1.41 14.09 -1.97
CA ASP A 178 -0.57 14.59 -0.88
C ASP A 178 -0.24 13.51 0.18
N ARG A 179 -0.48 12.24 -0.16
CA ARG A 179 -0.22 11.07 0.68
C ARG A 179 1.27 10.85 0.88
N ALA A 180 1.64 10.34 2.05
CA ALA A 180 3.04 10.09 2.43
C ALA A 180 3.79 9.13 1.49
N TYR A 181 3.13 8.19 0.81
CA TYR A 181 3.81 7.29 -0.15
C TYR A 181 4.29 7.99 -1.43
N MET A 182 3.83 9.23 -1.67
CA MET A 182 4.30 10.14 -2.73
C MET A 182 5.43 11.06 -2.25
N ALA A 183 6.05 10.76 -1.10
CA ALA A 183 7.13 11.57 -0.57
C ALA A 183 8.28 11.71 -1.59
N PRO A 184 8.70 12.96 -1.89
CA PRO A 184 9.79 13.21 -2.83
C PRO A 184 11.13 12.79 -2.24
N THR A 185 12.14 12.62 -3.10
CA THR A 185 13.54 12.35 -2.67
C THR A 185 14.25 13.61 -2.16
N GLY A 186 15.31 13.41 -1.39
CA GLY A 186 16.18 14.48 -0.88
C GLY A 186 17.46 13.91 -0.31
N ALA A 187 18.59 14.57 -0.52
CA ALA A 187 19.86 14.17 0.11
C ALA A 187 19.87 14.44 1.62
N VAL A 188 19.11 15.44 2.07
CA VAL A 188 18.78 15.75 3.47
C VAL A 188 17.30 15.48 3.68
N SER A 189 17.02 14.46 4.50
CA SER A 189 15.67 13.94 4.72
C SER A 189 15.40 13.72 6.20
N LEU A 190 14.12 13.81 6.57
CA LEU A 190 13.64 13.54 7.94
C LEU A 190 12.32 12.78 7.85
N ASN A 191 12.17 11.72 8.66
CA ASN A 191 10.94 10.93 8.78
C ASN A 191 10.39 10.46 7.42
N TRP A 192 11.25 9.93 6.55
CA TRP A 192 10.89 9.48 5.19
C TRP A 192 10.23 10.57 4.33
N ASN A 193 10.53 11.84 4.62
CA ASN A 193 9.91 13.02 4.00
C ASN A 193 8.37 13.01 4.12
N ALA A 194 7.88 12.57 5.28
CA ALA A 194 6.49 12.65 5.67
C ALA A 194 6.37 13.24 7.08
N ALA A 195 5.26 13.93 7.34
CA ALA A 195 4.95 14.46 8.67
C ALA A 195 3.61 13.94 9.16
N ALA A 196 3.56 13.61 10.46
CA ALA A 196 2.35 13.27 11.15
C ALA A 196 1.64 14.55 11.63
N ILE A 197 0.31 14.54 11.49
CA ILE A 197 -0.60 15.62 11.89
C ILE A 197 -1.58 15.02 12.88
N TYR A 198 -1.43 15.36 14.15
CA TYR A 198 -2.30 14.90 15.23
C TYR A 198 -3.46 15.87 15.43
N LEU A 199 -4.66 15.33 15.55
CA LEU A 199 -5.91 16.07 15.64
C LEU A 199 -6.65 15.60 16.89
N ARG A 200 -7.03 16.53 17.76
CA ARG A 200 -7.80 16.24 18.99
C ARG A 200 -9.03 17.15 19.08
N PRO A 201 -10.15 16.66 19.66
CA PRO A 201 -11.25 17.56 20.00
C PRO A 201 -10.76 18.63 21.00
N GLY A 202 -11.41 19.78 20.97
CA GLY A 202 -11.32 20.77 22.04
C GLY A 202 -12.14 20.35 23.26
N ASN A 203 -12.11 21.18 24.30
CA ASN A 203 -12.62 20.80 25.63
C ASN A 203 -14.16 20.72 25.74
N ALA A 204 -14.91 21.19 24.74
CA ALA A 204 -16.38 21.15 24.73
C ALA A 204 -16.92 21.20 23.28
N PRO A 205 -18.15 20.72 23.03
CA PRO A 205 -18.82 20.92 21.73
C PRO A 205 -18.81 22.39 21.30
N GLY A 206 -18.52 22.64 20.02
CA GLY A 206 -18.33 23.98 19.46
C GLY A 206 -16.93 24.58 19.64
N ALA A 207 -16.12 24.07 20.58
CA ALA A 207 -14.75 24.54 20.80
C ALA A 207 -13.83 24.21 19.61
N LYS A 208 -12.80 25.03 19.40
CA LYS A 208 -11.77 24.79 18.38
C LYS A 208 -11.01 23.50 18.69
N GLY A 209 -10.86 22.64 17.70
CA GLY A 209 -10.04 21.44 17.79
C GLY A 209 -8.55 21.77 17.81
N VAL A 210 -7.74 20.85 18.30
CA VAL A 210 -6.28 20.98 18.36
C VAL A 210 -5.67 20.29 17.15
N VAL A 211 -4.70 20.96 16.52
CA VAL A 211 -3.92 20.45 15.38
C VAL A 211 -2.45 20.60 15.73
N GLU A 212 -1.75 19.49 15.79
CA GLU A 212 -0.34 19.40 16.18
C GLU A 212 0.46 18.70 15.09
N MET A 213 1.57 19.32 14.68
CA MET A 213 2.53 18.76 13.74
C MET A 213 3.61 18.02 14.52
N GLU A 214 4.03 16.86 14.05
CA GLU A 214 5.15 16.11 14.64
C GLU A 214 6.28 15.88 13.62
N PRO A 215 7.51 16.38 13.89
CA PRO A 215 7.85 17.28 14.99
C PRO A 215 7.30 18.70 14.74
N PRO A 216 7.10 19.50 15.81
CA PRO A 216 6.73 20.90 15.67
C PRO A 216 7.85 21.68 14.97
N SER A 217 7.48 22.51 13.99
CA SER A 217 8.45 23.19 13.13
C SER A 217 7.86 24.43 12.47
N ASP A 218 8.67 25.48 12.33
CA ASP A 218 8.36 26.70 11.55
C ASP A 218 8.19 26.41 10.05
N TYR A 219 8.42 25.17 9.60
CA TYR A 219 8.16 24.75 8.23
C TYR A 219 6.66 24.78 7.87
N PHE A 220 5.77 24.58 8.84
CA PHE A 220 4.33 24.47 8.57
C PHE A 220 3.57 25.76 8.82
N VAL A 221 2.65 26.07 7.90
CA VAL A 221 1.63 27.11 8.08
C VAL A 221 0.29 26.41 8.28
N VAL A 222 -0.19 26.35 9.52
CA VAL A 222 -1.41 25.60 9.88
C VAL A 222 -2.64 26.49 9.85
N ASP A 223 -3.55 26.20 8.92
CA ASP A 223 -4.91 26.77 8.82
C ASP A 223 -5.88 25.82 9.51
N ASN A 224 -6.03 26.01 10.83
CA ASN A 224 -6.87 25.18 11.70
C ASN A 224 -8.31 25.73 11.75
N GLN A 225 -9.21 25.02 11.07
CA GLN A 225 -10.67 25.20 11.08
C GLN A 225 -11.39 23.98 11.67
N LEU A 226 -10.66 23.15 12.43
CA LEU A 226 -11.21 22.01 13.13
C LEU A 226 -12.05 22.49 14.32
N THR A 227 -13.22 21.90 14.51
CA THR A 227 -14.04 22.14 15.71
C THR A 227 -14.44 20.84 16.39
N THR A 228 -15.00 20.96 17.58
CA THR A 228 -15.51 19.85 18.37
C THR A 228 -17.00 19.71 18.12
N GLY A 229 -17.45 18.52 17.79
CA GLY A 229 -18.84 18.22 17.46
C GLY A 229 -19.47 17.17 18.38
N PRO A 230 -20.76 16.86 18.16
CA PRO A 230 -21.46 15.79 18.87
C PRO A 230 -20.85 14.41 18.57
N ARG A 231 -21.28 13.37 19.29
CA ARG A 231 -20.76 11.99 19.18
C ARG A 231 -20.58 11.44 17.76
N ARG A 232 -21.47 11.83 16.83
CA ARG A 232 -21.45 11.41 15.41
C ARG A 232 -20.50 12.22 14.51
N ALA A 233 -19.94 13.33 14.99
CA ALA A 233 -19.14 14.24 14.20
C ALA A 233 -17.72 13.69 13.95
N ARG A 234 -17.53 12.91 12.89
CA ARG A 234 -16.24 12.26 12.57
C ARG A 234 -15.56 12.75 11.29
N ARG A 235 -16.05 13.85 10.73
CA ARG A 235 -15.59 14.40 9.45
C ARG A 235 -14.37 15.26 9.66
N VAL A 236 -13.17 14.78 9.32
CA VAL A 236 -11.98 15.63 9.24
C VAL A 236 -11.33 15.54 7.88
N PHE A 237 -10.98 16.70 7.35
CA PHE A 237 -10.19 16.84 6.14
C PHE A 237 -8.87 17.45 6.48
N VAL A 238 -7.82 16.84 5.98
CA VAL A 238 -6.47 17.38 6.05
C VAL A 238 -5.97 17.45 4.61
N LYS A 239 -5.70 18.66 4.14
CA LYS A 239 -5.05 18.90 2.85
C LYS A 239 -3.74 19.63 3.09
N SER A 240 -2.70 19.20 2.41
CA SER A 240 -1.44 19.92 2.38
C SER A 240 -1.16 20.47 0.99
N ALA A 241 -0.47 21.61 0.93
CA ALA A 241 -0.04 22.22 -0.31
C ALA A 241 1.27 23.00 -0.11
N PRO A 242 2.13 23.09 -1.14
CA PRO A 242 3.30 23.95 -1.10
C PRO A 242 2.93 25.41 -0.83
N ALA A 243 3.76 26.10 -0.03
CA ALA A 243 3.62 27.52 0.27
C ALA A 243 5.02 28.19 0.26
N GLY A 244 5.63 28.28 -0.92
CA GLY A 244 7.00 28.75 -1.06
C GLY A 244 8.01 27.78 -0.44
N LEU A 245 8.80 28.24 0.54
CA LEU A 245 9.73 27.40 1.31
C LEU A 245 9.06 26.68 2.50
N GLN A 246 7.78 26.92 2.73
CA GLN A 246 6.97 26.29 3.76
C GLN A 246 5.92 25.38 3.13
N GLN A 247 5.18 24.66 3.97
CA GLN A 247 4.04 23.87 3.55
C GLN A 247 2.78 24.29 4.33
N LYS A 248 1.71 24.59 3.60
CA LYS A 248 0.42 24.94 4.21
C LYS A 248 -0.37 23.67 4.51
N ILE A 249 -0.81 23.54 5.76
CA ILE A 249 -1.69 22.46 6.22
C ILE A 249 -3.06 23.06 6.52
N VAL A 250 -4.08 22.62 5.79
CA VAL A 250 -5.48 23.03 5.99
C VAL A 250 -6.23 21.89 6.65
N VAL A 251 -6.73 22.13 7.85
CA VAL A 251 -7.54 21.18 8.61
C VAL A 251 -8.96 21.72 8.75
N ARG A 252 -9.95 20.94 8.31
CA ARG A 252 -11.38 21.31 8.39
C ARG A 252 -12.21 20.16 8.94
N GLY A 253 -13.33 20.52 9.54
CA GLY A 253 -14.36 19.56 9.95
C GLY A 253 -14.49 19.47 11.47
N GLN A 254 -14.99 18.34 11.96
CA GLN A 254 -15.37 18.15 13.35
C GLN A 254 -14.88 16.82 13.91
N LEU A 255 -14.47 16.82 15.18
CA LEU A 255 -14.20 15.61 15.97
C LEU A 255 -15.18 15.50 17.14
N PRO A 256 -15.59 14.28 17.56
CA PRO A 256 -16.51 14.13 18.69
C PRO A 256 -15.84 14.53 20.00
N ALA A 257 -16.57 15.25 20.87
CA ALA A 257 -16.06 15.64 22.20
C ALA A 257 -15.61 14.43 23.05
N GLU A 258 -16.32 13.30 22.94
CA GLU A 258 -16.04 12.06 23.68
C GLU A 258 -14.87 11.25 23.12
N ARG A 259 -14.23 11.65 22.02
CA ARG A 259 -13.14 10.87 21.41
C ARG A 259 -11.93 10.82 22.34
N SER A 260 -11.58 9.62 22.78
CA SER A 260 -10.29 9.34 23.42
C SER A 260 -9.19 9.23 22.36
N GLY A 261 -8.07 9.93 22.59
CA GLY A 261 -6.89 9.90 21.72
C GLY A 261 -6.95 10.81 20.50
N ALA A 262 -5.79 10.95 19.84
CA ALA A 262 -5.64 11.76 18.64
C ALA A 262 -5.93 10.97 17.35
N VAL A 263 -6.49 11.66 16.35
CA VAL A 263 -6.43 11.18 14.96
C VAL A 263 -5.10 11.63 14.38
N SER A 264 -4.28 10.73 13.86
CA SER A 264 -3.14 11.14 13.06
C SER A 264 -3.39 10.96 11.57
N VAL A 265 -2.93 11.93 10.79
CA VAL A 265 -2.90 11.90 9.33
C VAL A 265 -1.47 12.16 8.88
N TRP A 266 -1.00 11.39 7.90
CA TRP A 266 0.35 11.52 7.36
C TRP A 266 0.33 12.18 5.99
N LYS A 267 1.16 13.20 5.80
CA LYS A 267 1.28 13.95 4.55
C LYS A 267 2.72 13.96 4.05
N LYS A 268 2.89 13.95 2.73
CA LYS A 268 4.22 14.13 2.12
C LYS A 268 4.76 15.52 2.45
N ILE A 269 6.09 15.64 2.49
CA ILE A 269 6.79 16.91 2.63
C ILE A 269 7.22 17.41 1.25
N ASP A 270 6.77 18.60 0.86
CA ASP A 270 7.05 19.13 -0.48
C ASP A 270 8.50 19.65 -0.63
N ASN A 271 9.12 20.13 0.46
CA ASN A 271 10.51 20.61 0.48
C ASN A 271 11.30 19.94 1.64
N PRO A 272 11.82 18.72 1.41
CA PRO A 272 12.54 17.94 2.42
C PRO A 272 13.68 18.67 3.16
N PRO A 273 14.63 19.35 2.50
CA PRO A 273 15.74 19.99 3.21
C PRO A 273 15.28 21.17 4.06
N MET A 274 14.24 21.91 3.65
CA MET A 274 13.66 22.97 4.49
C MET A 274 12.95 22.40 5.70
N TYR A 275 12.19 21.30 5.56
CA TYR A 275 11.58 20.61 6.69
C TYR A 275 12.63 20.13 7.69
N PHE A 276 13.68 19.46 7.23
CA PHE A 276 14.80 19.04 8.08
C PHE A 276 15.42 20.23 8.82
N GLY A 277 15.80 21.29 8.09
CA GLY A 277 16.51 22.43 8.66
C GLY A 277 15.67 23.20 9.69
N GLN A 278 14.37 23.36 9.44
CA GLN A 278 13.46 24.02 10.39
C GLN A 278 13.19 23.16 11.62
N SER A 279 13.08 21.84 11.46
CA SER A 279 12.97 20.92 12.60
C SER A 279 14.26 20.90 13.43
N LEU A 280 15.44 20.88 12.80
CA LEU A 280 16.73 21.01 13.46
C LEU A 280 16.82 22.32 14.25
N LYS A 281 16.47 23.45 13.62
CA LYS A 281 16.41 24.76 14.29
C LYS A 281 15.57 24.68 15.56
N GLN A 282 14.38 24.09 15.47
CA GLN A 282 13.47 24.03 16.61
C GLN A 282 14.02 23.16 17.74
N MET A 283 14.60 22.01 17.42
CA MET A 283 15.22 21.14 18.41
C MET A 283 16.44 21.80 19.08
N LEU A 284 17.26 22.53 18.33
CA LEU A 284 18.37 23.32 18.87
C LEU A 284 17.86 24.37 19.88
N VAL A 285 16.81 25.12 19.52
CA VAL A 285 16.18 26.11 20.41
C VAL A 285 15.66 25.46 21.68
N THR A 286 14.93 24.36 21.56
CA THR A 286 14.40 23.63 22.72
C THR A 286 15.52 23.06 23.60
N ARG A 287 16.66 22.68 23.03
CA ARG A 287 17.86 22.24 23.78
C ARG A 287 18.61 23.41 24.45
N GLY A 288 18.21 24.66 24.19
CA GLY A 288 18.79 25.87 24.79
C GLY A 288 19.87 26.53 23.94
N VAL A 289 20.05 26.15 22.67
CA VAL A 289 20.92 26.85 21.72
C VAL A 289 20.20 28.09 21.20
N LYS A 290 20.82 29.26 21.35
CA LYS A 290 20.26 30.52 20.84
C LYS A 290 20.31 30.55 19.31
N MET A 291 19.18 30.79 18.65
CA MET A 291 19.10 30.96 17.19
C MET A 291 18.82 32.43 16.85
N ARG A 292 19.66 33.08 16.03
CA ARG A 292 19.44 34.49 15.61
C ARG A 292 18.84 34.67 14.22
N GLY A 293 19.10 33.75 13.30
CA GLY A 293 18.73 33.88 11.89
C GLY A 293 17.93 32.72 11.35
N ARG A 294 17.87 32.63 10.01
CA ARG A 294 16.95 31.75 9.29
C ARG A 294 17.64 30.48 8.80
N VAL A 295 16.82 29.48 8.51
CA VAL A 295 17.22 28.30 7.73
C VAL A 295 17.21 28.68 6.25
N LYS A 296 18.25 28.35 5.51
CA LYS A 296 18.33 28.55 4.07
C LYS A 296 18.90 27.33 3.36
N LEU A 297 18.54 27.15 2.10
CA LEU A 297 19.17 26.18 1.22
C LEU A 297 20.46 26.76 0.64
N GLY A 298 21.51 25.95 0.53
CA GLY A 298 22.77 26.40 -0.06
C GLY A 298 23.87 25.36 0.01
N LYS A 299 24.93 25.56 -0.78
CA LYS A 299 26.10 24.68 -0.74
C LYS A 299 26.95 24.94 0.50
N THR A 300 27.53 23.88 1.03
CA THR A 300 28.51 23.94 2.11
C THR A 300 29.74 24.71 1.64
N SER A 301 30.21 25.65 2.46
CA SER A 301 31.44 26.40 2.16
C SER A 301 32.64 25.46 2.08
N THR A 302 33.55 25.68 1.13
CA THR A 302 34.82 24.94 1.06
C THR A 302 35.74 25.21 2.25
N LYS A 303 35.47 26.30 3.00
CA LYS A 303 36.16 26.63 4.25
C LYS A 303 35.52 25.94 5.48
N ALA A 304 34.35 25.34 5.34
CA ALA A 304 33.70 24.68 6.48
C ALA A 304 34.57 23.53 7.01
N ARG A 305 34.44 23.24 8.29
CA ARG A 305 35.12 22.15 9.00
C ARG A 305 34.09 21.23 9.61
N MET A 306 34.34 19.94 9.49
CA MET A 306 33.47 18.92 10.06
C MET A 306 33.44 19.06 11.57
N LEU A 307 32.25 19.18 12.13
CA LEU A 307 32.03 19.20 13.57
C LEU A 307 31.48 17.85 14.05
N HIS A 308 30.57 17.26 13.29
CA HIS A 308 29.95 15.98 13.60
C HIS A 308 29.51 15.26 12.33
N VAL A 309 29.58 13.93 12.33
CA VAL A 309 29.04 13.06 11.27
C VAL A 309 28.11 12.06 11.93
N SER A 310 26.84 12.05 11.50
CA SER A 310 25.88 11.04 11.89
C SER A 310 25.82 9.96 10.82
N GLN A 311 26.04 8.71 11.21
CA GLN A 311 25.93 7.56 10.32
C GLN A 311 24.58 6.87 10.48
N SER A 312 23.99 6.42 9.38
CA SER A 312 22.79 5.56 9.41
C SER A 312 23.07 4.20 10.02
N ASP A 313 22.00 3.43 10.28
CA ASP A 313 22.10 1.98 10.39
C ASP A 313 22.76 1.39 9.13
N THR A 314 23.32 0.19 9.24
CA THR A 314 23.83 -0.57 8.09
C THR A 314 22.74 -0.85 7.06
N PHE A 315 23.15 -1.01 5.81
CA PHE A 315 22.23 -1.24 4.71
C PHE A 315 21.36 -2.48 4.89
N ASP A 316 21.81 -3.54 5.57
CA ASP A 316 20.96 -4.71 5.87
C ASP A 316 19.67 -4.35 6.67
N ILE A 317 19.73 -3.36 7.57
CA ILE A 317 18.58 -2.85 8.31
C ILE A 317 17.68 -2.03 7.40
N LEU A 318 18.25 -1.18 6.55
CA LEU A 318 17.52 -0.37 5.59
C LEU A 318 16.83 -1.23 4.52
N LEU A 319 17.50 -2.31 4.11
CA LEU A 319 17.00 -3.33 3.22
C LEU A 319 15.76 -4.03 3.81
N LYS A 320 15.81 -4.41 5.10
CA LYS A 320 14.64 -4.94 5.83
C LYS A 320 13.51 -3.90 5.86
N ARG A 321 13.80 -2.63 6.19
CA ARG A 321 12.78 -1.56 6.19
C ARG A 321 12.14 -1.39 4.81
N LEU A 322 12.93 -1.43 3.73
CA LEU A 322 12.44 -1.34 2.36
C LEU A 322 11.54 -2.52 1.99
N ASN A 323 11.99 -3.76 2.18
CA ASN A 323 11.26 -4.93 1.69
C ASN A 323 10.09 -5.33 2.61
N LYS A 324 10.24 -5.22 3.94
CA LYS A 324 9.18 -5.55 4.91
C LYS A 324 8.05 -4.53 4.91
N LEU A 325 8.38 -3.24 4.88
CA LEU A 325 7.38 -2.15 4.88
C LEU A 325 6.98 -1.70 3.48
N SER A 326 7.64 -2.22 2.44
CA SER A 326 7.42 -1.83 1.04
C SER A 326 7.61 -0.33 0.80
N SER A 327 8.60 0.29 1.45
CA SER A 327 8.78 1.74 1.43
C SER A 327 9.19 2.25 0.04
N ASN A 328 8.33 3.07 -0.58
CA ASN A 328 8.64 3.73 -1.85
C ASN A 328 9.82 4.69 -1.70
N PHE A 329 9.76 5.55 -0.68
CA PHE A 329 10.79 6.54 -0.41
C PHE A 329 12.20 5.92 -0.31
N VAL A 330 12.35 4.83 0.45
CA VAL A 330 13.67 4.18 0.60
C VAL A 330 14.17 3.64 -0.75
N ALA A 331 13.27 3.09 -1.58
CA ALA A 331 13.65 2.55 -2.90
C ALA A 331 14.16 3.65 -3.85
N GLU A 332 13.51 4.82 -3.85
CA GLU A 332 13.90 5.94 -4.70
C GLU A 332 15.16 6.65 -4.20
N GLN A 333 15.32 6.78 -2.88
CA GLN A 333 16.57 7.25 -2.27
C GLN A 333 17.74 6.34 -2.66
N LEU A 334 17.55 5.01 -2.63
CA LEU A 334 18.59 4.06 -3.02
C LEU A 334 19.00 4.18 -4.48
N LEU A 335 18.06 4.39 -5.40
CA LEU A 335 18.41 4.65 -6.81
C LEU A 335 19.34 5.84 -6.93
N LYS A 336 18.98 6.98 -6.33
CA LYS A 336 19.84 8.16 -6.38
C LYS A 336 21.16 7.97 -5.65
N THR A 337 21.16 7.21 -4.56
CA THR A 337 22.37 6.84 -3.80
C THR A 337 23.34 6.08 -4.70
N MET A 338 22.90 4.99 -5.33
CA MET A 338 23.70 4.23 -6.28
C MET A 338 24.20 5.12 -7.42
N GLY A 339 23.35 6.02 -7.93
CA GLY A 339 23.74 6.99 -8.95
C GLY A 339 24.84 7.94 -8.48
N ALA A 340 24.80 8.45 -7.25
CA ALA A 340 25.83 9.33 -6.70
C ALA A 340 27.14 8.58 -6.42
N GLU A 341 27.07 7.43 -5.75
CA GLU A 341 28.23 6.64 -5.33
C GLU A 341 28.99 6.04 -6.52
N LEU A 342 28.26 5.53 -7.53
CA LEU A 342 28.85 4.70 -8.59
C LEU A 342 28.92 5.38 -9.95
N ARG A 343 28.28 6.56 -10.10
CA ARG A 343 28.33 7.40 -11.31
C ARG A 343 28.67 8.87 -11.01
N GLY A 344 29.04 9.17 -9.76
CA GLY A 344 29.43 10.49 -9.30
C GLY A 344 28.24 11.41 -8.97
N ALA A 345 28.41 12.27 -7.98
CA ALA A 345 27.43 13.27 -7.59
C ALA A 345 27.27 14.40 -8.63
N PRO A 346 26.09 15.02 -8.76
CA PRO A 346 24.85 14.67 -8.05
C PRO A 346 24.27 13.34 -8.54
N GLY A 347 23.71 12.56 -7.61
CA GLY A 347 22.94 11.36 -7.90
C GLY A 347 21.60 11.70 -8.55
N SER A 348 21.21 10.92 -9.56
CA SER A 348 19.97 11.10 -10.32
C SER A 348 19.27 9.76 -10.54
N PHE A 349 17.97 9.79 -10.85
CA PHE A 349 17.21 8.57 -11.17
C PHE A 349 17.80 7.84 -12.38
N ILE A 350 18.23 8.56 -13.42
CA ILE A 350 18.83 7.99 -14.62
C ILE A 350 20.13 7.26 -14.29
N LYS A 351 21.01 7.89 -13.49
CA LYS A 351 22.26 7.25 -13.03
C LYS A 351 21.99 6.02 -12.17
N GLY A 352 20.99 6.09 -11.30
CA GLY A 352 20.56 4.96 -10.48
C GLY A 352 20.05 3.78 -11.30
N VAL A 353 19.17 4.06 -12.28
CA VAL A 353 18.66 3.04 -13.21
C VAL A 353 19.81 2.42 -14.00
N ASP A 354 20.78 3.20 -14.51
CA ASP A 354 21.92 2.64 -15.23
C ASP A 354 22.74 1.65 -14.37
N VAL A 355 22.92 1.91 -13.07
CA VAL A 355 23.54 0.95 -12.15
C VAL A 355 22.72 -0.34 -12.06
N VAL A 356 21.40 -0.23 -11.89
CA VAL A 356 20.52 -1.40 -11.83
C VAL A 356 20.56 -2.20 -13.12
N GLU A 357 20.51 -1.52 -14.27
CA GLU A 357 20.57 -2.16 -15.58
C GLU A 357 21.92 -2.85 -15.82
N GLN A 358 23.03 -2.26 -15.37
CA GLN A 358 24.34 -2.90 -15.40
C GLN A 358 24.37 -4.18 -14.56
N PHE A 359 23.82 -4.15 -13.34
CA PHE A 359 23.73 -5.32 -12.47
C PHE A 359 22.85 -6.43 -13.10
N LEU A 360 21.68 -6.07 -13.62
CA LEU A 360 20.78 -7.01 -14.27
C LEU A 360 21.45 -7.71 -15.45
N GLU A 361 22.14 -6.97 -16.30
CA GLU A 361 22.81 -7.52 -17.48
C GLU A 361 24.04 -8.37 -17.11
N ARG A 362 24.93 -7.84 -16.27
CA ARG A 362 26.23 -8.47 -15.99
C ARG A 362 26.18 -9.59 -14.96
N ASP A 363 25.42 -9.41 -13.89
CA ASP A 363 25.37 -10.36 -12.79
C ASP A 363 24.22 -11.35 -12.94
N VAL A 364 23.02 -10.86 -13.27
CA VAL A 364 21.80 -11.70 -13.33
C VAL A 364 21.60 -12.30 -14.73
N GLY A 365 22.18 -11.70 -15.76
CA GLY A 365 22.01 -12.10 -17.16
C GLY A 365 20.64 -11.75 -17.75
N ILE A 366 20.02 -10.65 -17.31
CA ILE A 366 18.79 -10.10 -17.89
C ILE A 366 19.19 -8.93 -18.81
N PRO A 367 19.12 -9.08 -20.15
CA PRO A 367 19.64 -8.08 -21.07
C PRO A 367 18.88 -6.75 -21.02
N ARG A 368 19.60 -5.64 -21.24
CA ARG A 368 18.98 -4.31 -21.40
C ARG A 368 17.97 -4.32 -22.55
N GLY A 369 16.89 -3.56 -22.41
CA GLY A 369 15.81 -3.50 -23.40
C GLY A 369 14.81 -4.66 -23.35
N THR A 370 15.06 -5.70 -22.54
CA THR A 370 14.08 -6.79 -22.33
C THR A 370 13.08 -6.51 -21.20
N TYR A 371 13.22 -5.39 -20.50
CA TYR A 371 12.35 -4.89 -19.44
C TYR A 371 12.28 -3.36 -19.50
N VAL A 372 11.39 -2.76 -18.73
CA VAL A 372 11.31 -1.30 -18.57
C VAL A 372 11.41 -0.97 -17.08
N MET A 373 12.44 -0.22 -16.70
CA MET A 373 12.57 0.34 -15.35
C MET A 373 12.68 1.85 -15.42
N LYS A 374 11.76 2.55 -14.78
CA LYS A 374 11.70 4.03 -14.74
C LYS A 374 11.86 4.58 -13.33
N ASN A 375 11.42 3.82 -12.32
CA ASN A 375 11.58 4.19 -10.91
C ASN A 375 11.90 2.95 -10.07
N GLY A 376 12.36 3.16 -8.82
CA GLY A 376 12.89 2.09 -7.98
C GLY A 376 11.83 1.41 -7.12
N SER A 377 10.71 2.08 -6.88
CA SER A 377 9.62 1.64 -6.03
C SER A 377 8.62 0.75 -6.76
N GLY A 378 8.47 0.89 -8.07
CA GLY A 378 7.38 0.26 -8.80
C GLY A 378 6.02 0.93 -8.58
N LEU A 379 5.99 2.18 -8.10
CA LEU A 379 4.76 2.96 -8.00
C LEU A 379 4.30 3.40 -9.40
N ASN A 380 2.98 3.48 -9.58
CA ASN A 380 2.29 3.88 -10.81
C ASN A 380 2.61 3.02 -12.04
N ASP A 381 2.07 3.39 -13.19
CA ASP A 381 2.22 2.63 -14.41
C ASP A 381 3.46 3.05 -15.22
N ALA A 382 4.65 2.65 -14.73
CA ALA A 382 5.93 3.08 -15.29
C ALA A 382 6.93 1.95 -15.57
N ASN A 383 6.77 0.78 -14.94
CA ASN A 383 7.74 -0.32 -15.01
C ASN A 383 7.13 -1.56 -15.67
N ARG A 384 7.95 -2.37 -16.35
CA ARG A 384 7.57 -3.63 -16.99
C ARG A 384 8.64 -4.69 -16.75
N PHE A 385 8.25 -5.82 -16.17
CA PHE A 385 9.09 -7.00 -16.00
C PHE A 385 8.26 -8.25 -16.27
N SER A 386 8.92 -9.35 -16.63
CA SER A 386 8.29 -10.66 -16.77
C SER A 386 8.45 -11.51 -15.51
N ALA A 387 7.59 -12.52 -15.33
CA ALA A 387 7.68 -13.45 -14.19
C ALA A 387 8.98 -14.26 -14.26
N THR A 388 9.41 -14.64 -15.46
CA THR A 388 10.71 -15.28 -15.72
C THR A 388 11.87 -14.41 -15.22
N GLN A 389 11.87 -13.10 -15.53
CA GLN A 389 12.93 -12.17 -15.12
C GLN A 389 13.00 -12.01 -13.61
N LEU A 390 11.86 -11.78 -12.94
CA LEU A 390 11.84 -11.66 -11.47
C LEU A 390 12.26 -12.97 -10.80
N ASN A 391 11.85 -14.12 -11.33
CA ASN A 391 12.27 -15.42 -10.79
C ASN A 391 13.77 -15.66 -11.00
N LYS A 392 14.33 -15.26 -12.15
CA LYS A 392 15.77 -15.35 -12.43
C LYS A 392 16.58 -14.53 -11.44
N LEU A 393 16.13 -13.31 -11.11
CA LEU A 393 16.72 -12.48 -10.07
C LEU A 393 16.68 -13.17 -8.69
N LEU A 394 15.53 -13.70 -8.28
CA LEU A 394 15.38 -14.38 -7.00
C LEU A 394 16.33 -15.59 -6.89
N ARG A 395 16.40 -16.42 -7.95
CA ARG A 395 17.32 -17.55 -8.02
C ARG A 395 18.78 -17.12 -7.90
N HIS A 396 19.17 -16.06 -8.61
CA HIS A 396 20.52 -15.49 -8.52
C HIS A 396 20.86 -15.05 -7.09
N MET A 397 19.96 -14.31 -6.44
CA MET A 397 20.22 -13.77 -5.10
C MET A 397 20.30 -14.86 -4.04
N VAL A 398 19.45 -15.88 -4.09
CA VAL A 398 19.50 -16.96 -3.09
C VAL A 398 20.74 -17.85 -3.23
N GLN A 399 21.25 -18.01 -4.47
CA GLN A 399 22.46 -18.79 -4.76
C GLN A 399 23.77 -18.01 -4.47
N ARG A 400 23.70 -16.68 -4.33
CA ARG A 400 24.86 -15.83 -4.06
C ARG A 400 25.10 -15.67 -2.57
N PHE A 401 25.87 -16.60 -1.98
CA PHE A 401 26.13 -16.68 -0.54
C PHE A 401 26.47 -15.34 0.16
N PRO A 402 27.32 -14.45 -0.40
CA PRO A 402 27.65 -13.18 0.27
C PRO A 402 26.49 -12.21 0.51
N PHE A 403 25.37 -12.39 -0.21
CA PHE A 403 24.21 -11.48 -0.14
C PHE A 403 22.91 -12.21 0.23
N SER A 404 22.89 -13.53 0.10
CA SER A 404 21.71 -14.37 0.29
C SER A 404 21.09 -14.23 1.69
N PRO A 405 21.86 -14.24 2.81
CA PRO A 405 21.28 -14.09 4.14
C PRO A 405 20.54 -12.76 4.33
N GLU A 406 21.17 -11.64 3.97
CA GLU A 406 20.62 -10.29 4.14
C GLU A 406 19.42 -10.10 3.23
N TYR A 407 19.54 -10.47 1.96
CA TYR A 407 18.45 -10.38 0.99
C TYR A 407 17.25 -11.21 1.43
N MET A 408 17.44 -12.49 1.75
CA MET A 408 16.36 -13.39 2.18
C MET A 408 15.75 -12.96 3.53
N SER A 409 16.53 -12.40 4.45
CA SER A 409 16.03 -11.87 5.73
C SER A 409 15.10 -10.67 5.54
N SER A 410 15.32 -9.88 4.49
CA SER A 410 14.55 -8.68 4.20
C SER A 410 13.16 -8.94 3.61
N VAL A 411 12.96 -10.10 2.96
CA VAL A 411 11.69 -10.45 2.32
C VAL A 411 10.64 -10.85 3.36
N PRO A 412 9.40 -10.29 3.34
CA PRO A 412 8.32 -10.62 4.29
C PRO A 412 8.04 -12.12 4.44
N ILE A 413 7.70 -12.55 5.65
CA ILE A 413 7.38 -13.95 6.01
C ILE A 413 5.86 -14.09 6.19
N ALA A 414 5.27 -15.04 5.48
CA ALA A 414 3.86 -15.38 5.55
C ALA A 414 3.37 -15.64 6.99
N GLY A 415 2.31 -14.93 7.40
CA GLY A 415 1.70 -15.02 8.73
C GLY A 415 2.55 -14.48 9.88
N LYS A 416 3.70 -13.84 9.62
CA LYS A 416 4.64 -13.44 10.68
C LYS A 416 4.99 -11.95 10.65
N ASP A 417 5.40 -11.39 9.51
CA ASP A 417 5.88 -10.01 9.45
C ASP A 417 5.64 -9.29 8.12
N GLY A 418 6.00 -8.01 8.08
CA GLY A 418 5.89 -7.15 6.90
C GLY A 418 4.47 -7.13 6.31
N THR A 419 4.40 -6.99 5.00
CA THR A 419 3.13 -6.98 4.24
C THR A 419 2.41 -8.34 4.19
N LEU A 420 2.99 -9.40 4.76
CA LEU A 420 2.39 -10.74 4.83
C LEU A 420 1.96 -11.14 6.25
N LYS A 421 2.09 -10.25 7.24
CA LYS A 421 1.84 -10.52 8.68
C LYS A 421 0.49 -11.16 8.98
N TYR A 422 -0.54 -10.84 8.18
CA TYR A 422 -1.93 -11.32 8.32
C TYR A 422 -2.39 -12.14 7.10
N ARG A 423 -1.48 -12.54 6.20
CA ARG A 423 -1.81 -13.37 5.02
C ARG A 423 -1.38 -14.81 5.25
N PHE A 424 -1.99 -15.74 4.51
CA PHE A 424 -1.73 -17.19 4.55
C PHE A 424 -2.10 -17.91 5.85
N GLU A 425 -2.78 -17.26 6.78
CA GLU A 425 -3.21 -17.86 8.05
C GLU A 425 -4.02 -19.15 7.82
N GLY A 426 -3.71 -20.21 8.57
CA GLY A 426 -4.36 -21.52 8.41
C GLY A 426 -3.82 -22.40 7.27
N SER A 427 -2.79 -21.96 6.53
CA SER A 427 -2.14 -22.75 5.47
C SER A 427 -0.71 -23.17 5.82
N ASP A 428 -0.16 -24.14 5.08
CA ASP A 428 1.24 -24.59 5.21
C ASP A 428 2.27 -23.50 4.89
N ALA A 429 1.87 -22.41 4.23
CA ALA A 429 2.75 -21.31 3.88
C ALA A 429 3.23 -20.51 5.09
N VAL A 430 2.51 -20.52 6.22
CA VAL A 430 2.89 -19.75 7.42
C VAL A 430 4.29 -20.14 7.89
N GLY A 431 5.20 -19.16 7.93
CA GLY A 431 6.60 -19.38 8.30
C GLY A 431 7.47 -20.08 7.26
N ARG A 432 6.88 -20.68 6.21
CA ARG A 432 7.58 -21.38 5.12
C ARG A 432 7.75 -20.55 3.86
N LEU A 433 6.81 -19.64 3.60
CA LEU A 433 6.82 -18.75 2.44
C LEU A 433 7.38 -17.38 2.82
N ARG A 434 8.31 -16.89 2.00
CA ARG A 434 8.82 -15.52 2.04
C ARG A 434 8.58 -14.85 0.71
N ALA A 435 7.82 -13.76 0.66
CA ALA A 435 7.57 -13.06 -0.60
C ALA A 435 7.40 -11.55 -0.46
N LYS A 436 7.81 -10.84 -1.51
CA LYS A 436 7.47 -9.43 -1.69
C LYS A 436 6.11 -9.33 -2.35
N THR A 437 5.29 -8.43 -1.81
CA THR A 437 3.98 -8.08 -2.34
C THR A 437 4.05 -6.84 -3.22
N GLY A 438 3.13 -6.71 -4.16
CA GLY A 438 2.83 -5.48 -4.86
C GLY A 438 1.33 -5.36 -5.13
N THR A 439 0.76 -4.18 -4.90
CA THR A 439 -0.64 -3.90 -5.21
C THR A 439 -0.74 -2.44 -5.65
N LEU A 440 -1.33 -2.20 -6.82
CA LEU A 440 -1.76 -0.91 -7.33
C LEU A 440 -3.21 -1.05 -7.82
N GLU A 441 -3.74 -0.01 -8.46
CA GLU A 441 -4.98 -0.13 -9.22
C GLU A 441 -4.81 -1.17 -10.34
N SER A 442 -5.72 -2.15 -10.41
CA SER A 442 -5.70 -3.24 -11.40
C SER A 442 -4.41 -4.05 -11.53
N VAL A 443 -3.48 -3.96 -10.57
CA VAL A 443 -2.22 -4.71 -10.56
C VAL A 443 -1.99 -5.35 -9.20
N SER A 444 -1.63 -6.63 -9.19
CA SER A 444 -1.17 -7.33 -7.98
C SER A 444 -0.04 -8.31 -8.31
N ALA A 445 0.93 -8.43 -7.41
CA ALA A 445 2.09 -9.29 -7.58
C ALA A 445 2.54 -9.92 -6.26
N LEU A 446 3.08 -11.13 -6.35
CA LEU A 446 3.67 -11.87 -5.25
C LEU A 446 4.85 -12.71 -5.79
N SER A 447 6.07 -12.39 -5.35
CA SER A 447 7.28 -13.10 -5.79
C SER A 447 8.22 -13.37 -4.62
N GLY A 448 8.82 -14.56 -4.58
CA GLY A 448 9.72 -14.94 -3.50
C GLY A 448 10.11 -16.42 -3.48
N TYR A 449 10.24 -16.95 -2.27
CA TYR A 449 10.74 -18.28 -1.96
C TYR A 449 9.76 -19.04 -1.08
N VAL A 450 9.78 -20.36 -1.18
CA VAL A 450 9.03 -21.23 -0.29
C VAL A 450 9.75 -22.57 -0.12
N THR A 451 9.79 -23.06 1.11
CA THR A 451 10.09 -24.48 1.38
C THR A 451 8.76 -25.20 1.56
N SER A 452 8.46 -26.19 0.74
CA SER A 452 7.19 -26.93 0.84
C SER A 452 7.14 -27.84 2.07
N ALA A 453 5.96 -28.38 2.36
CA ALA A 453 5.75 -29.36 3.42
C ALA A 453 6.60 -30.63 3.23
N GLY A 454 6.79 -31.08 1.99
CA GLY A 454 7.70 -32.17 1.61
C GLY A 454 9.20 -31.80 1.62
N GLY A 455 9.55 -30.55 1.94
CA GLY A 455 10.93 -30.10 2.08
C GLY A 455 11.59 -29.56 0.80
N GLU A 456 10.92 -29.65 -0.36
CA GLU A 456 11.44 -29.08 -1.61
C GLU A 456 11.41 -27.54 -1.57
N ARG A 457 12.47 -26.92 -2.06
CA ARG A 457 12.58 -25.45 -2.10
C ARG A 457 12.24 -24.92 -3.48
N PHE A 458 11.47 -23.83 -3.52
CA PHE A 458 11.04 -23.19 -4.76
C PHE A 458 11.31 -21.69 -4.75
N THR A 459 11.63 -21.15 -5.92
CA THR A 459 11.41 -19.74 -6.27
C THR A 459 10.12 -19.62 -7.05
N PHE A 460 9.40 -18.52 -6.86
CA PHE A 460 8.23 -18.22 -7.66
C PHE A 460 8.06 -16.72 -7.93
N SER A 461 7.38 -16.40 -9.02
CA SER A 461 6.88 -15.07 -9.34
C SER A 461 5.48 -15.17 -9.93
N ILE A 462 4.53 -14.46 -9.34
CA ILE A 462 3.13 -14.41 -9.76
C ILE A 462 2.74 -12.95 -9.94
N MET A 463 2.22 -12.58 -11.12
CA MET A 463 1.76 -11.23 -11.43
C MET A 463 0.40 -11.29 -12.10
N ALA A 464 -0.49 -10.40 -11.70
CA ALA A 464 -1.83 -10.21 -12.24
C ALA A 464 -2.01 -8.73 -12.60
N ASN A 465 -2.35 -8.44 -13.85
CA ASN A 465 -2.58 -7.10 -14.38
C ASN A 465 -3.96 -7.01 -15.02
N ASP A 466 -4.43 -5.77 -15.22
CA ASP A 466 -5.62 -5.42 -16.00
C ASP A 466 -6.91 -6.11 -15.53
N PHE A 467 -6.98 -6.48 -14.25
CA PHE A 467 -8.22 -7.02 -13.67
C PHE A 467 -9.20 -5.90 -13.36
N ALA A 468 -10.47 -6.18 -13.60
CA ALA A 468 -11.57 -5.29 -13.20
C ALA A 468 -11.90 -5.48 -11.71
N GLY A 469 -12.36 -4.40 -11.07
CA GLY A 469 -12.81 -4.43 -9.69
C GLY A 469 -11.66 -4.46 -8.68
N ARG A 470 -11.90 -5.11 -7.54
CA ARG A 470 -11.03 -5.00 -6.35
C ARG A 470 -9.78 -5.88 -6.45
N ALA A 471 -8.70 -5.41 -5.85
CA ALA A 471 -7.48 -6.19 -5.69
C ALA A 471 -7.63 -7.36 -4.70
N GLY A 472 -8.49 -7.26 -3.67
CA GLY A 472 -8.63 -8.29 -2.63
C GLY A 472 -8.84 -9.72 -3.17
N PRO A 473 -9.82 -10.00 -4.05
CA PRO A 473 -10.00 -11.32 -4.64
C PRO A 473 -8.80 -11.81 -5.47
N ILE A 474 -8.10 -10.91 -6.17
CA ILE A 474 -6.87 -11.25 -6.91
C ILE A 474 -5.76 -11.61 -5.92
N VAL A 475 -5.58 -10.83 -4.86
CA VAL A 475 -4.61 -11.09 -3.78
C VAL A 475 -4.87 -12.45 -3.13
N ALA A 476 -6.13 -12.80 -2.85
CA ALA A 476 -6.51 -14.11 -2.34
C ALA A 476 -6.19 -15.25 -3.33
N GLY A 477 -6.39 -15.02 -4.63
CA GLY A 477 -5.99 -15.95 -5.68
C GLY A 477 -4.47 -16.16 -5.74
N LEU A 478 -3.69 -15.09 -5.64
CA LEU A 478 -2.22 -15.15 -5.52
C LEU A 478 -1.78 -15.90 -4.24
N ASP A 479 -2.48 -15.71 -3.13
CA ASP A 479 -2.25 -16.46 -1.89
C ASP A 479 -2.57 -17.95 -2.05
N ALA A 480 -3.66 -18.30 -2.73
CA ALA A 480 -3.99 -19.69 -3.03
C ALA A 480 -2.90 -20.36 -3.88
N LEU A 481 -2.37 -19.67 -4.90
CA LEU A 481 -1.23 -20.17 -5.69
C LEU A 481 0.01 -20.38 -4.80
N GLY A 482 0.37 -19.40 -3.97
CA GLY A 482 1.52 -19.51 -3.06
C GLY A 482 1.38 -20.62 -2.02
N ALA A 483 0.17 -20.82 -1.48
CA ALA A 483 -0.11 -21.87 -0.52
C ALA A 483 -0.13 -23.27 -1.14
N ALA A 484 -0.56 -23.40 -2.40
CA ALA A 484 -0.47 -24.65 -3.15
C ALA A 484 1.00 -25.12 -3.22
N VAL A 485 1.92 -24.20 -3.53
CA VAL A 485 3.36 -24.51 -3.56
C VAL A 485 3.84 -24.92 -2.16
N ALA A 486 3.46 -24.18 -1.11
CA ALA A 486 3.83 -24.52 0.26
C ALA A 486 3.32 -25.89 0.73
N ALA A 487 2.16 -26.33 0.27
CA ALA A 487 1.54 -27.60 0.62
C ALA A 487 2.03 -28.80 -0.20
N THR A 488 2.97 -28.60 -1.13
CA THR A 488 3.54 -29.69 -1.95
C THR A 488 4.25 -30.71 -1.04
N GLY A 489 3.89 -31.99 -1.15
CA GLY A 489 4.35 -33.07 -0.27
C GLY A 489 3.69 -33.11 1.11
N SER A 490 2.60 -32.35 1.35
CA SER A 490 1.79 -32.50 2.56
C SER A 490 0.81 -33.68 2.42
N SER A 491 0.40 -34.29 3.54
CA SER A 491 -0.55 -35.40 3.53
C SER A 491 -1.94 -35.04 2.96
N LEU A 492 -2.29 -33.75 2.94
CA LEU A 492 -3.53 -33.23 2.38
C LEU A 492 -3.37 -32.76 0.92
N GLY A 493 -2.13 -32.49 0.51
CA GLY A 493 -1.77 -32.06 -0.84
C GLY A 493 -2.15 -30.61 -1.21
N PRO A 494 -1.65 -30.12 -2.36
CA PRO A 494 -1.85 -28.74 -2.82
C PRO A 494 -3.32 -28.33 -3.03
N SER A 495 -4.16 -29.21 -3.57
CA SER A 495 -5.58 -28.89 -3.85
C SER A 495 -6.38 -28.63 -2.57
N THR A 496 -6.08 -29.35 -1.48
CA THR A 496 -6.74 -29.12 -0.18
C THR A 496 -6.31 -27.81 0.45
N ALA A 497 -5.04 -27.41 0.30
CA ALA A 497 -4.57 -26.11 0.78
C ALA A 497 -5.22 -24.94 0.03
N VAL A 498 -5.39 -25.09 -1.28
CA VAL A 498 -6.17 -24.16 -2.11
C VAL A 498 -7.63 -24.10 -1.66
N ALA A 499 -8.23 -25.26 -1.37
CA ALA A 499 -9.59 -25.33 -0.84
C ALA A 499 -9.69 -24.64 0.52
N ALA A 500 -8.76 -24.87 1.45
CA ALA A 500 -8.76 -24.27 2.79
C ALA A 500 -8.65 -22.74 2.79
N LEU A 501 -7.96 -22.15 1.81
CA LEU A 501 -7.93 -20.69 1.65
C LEU A 501 -9.17 -20.12 0.96
N ALA A 502 -9.84 -20.91 0.13
CA ALA A 502 -11.12 -20.53 -0.47
C ALA A 502 -12.29 -20.74 0.52
N ASP A 503 -12.16 -21.72 1.40
CA ASP A 503 -13.10 -22.16 2.41
C ASP A 503 -12.73 -21.49 3.74
N SER A 504 -12.69 -20.15 3.74
CA SER A 504 -12.77 -19.39 4.98
C SER A 504 -14.15 -19.62 5.59
N GLY A 505 -14.29 -20.75 6.28
CA GLY A 505 -15.36 -21.12 7.20
C GLY A 505 -16.70 -21.46 6.57
N ARG A 506 -16.96 -22.77 6.33
CA ARG A 506 -18.32 -23.28 6.48
C ARG A 506 -18.88 -22.82 7.84
N PRO A 507 -20.14 -22.31 7.89
CA PRO A 507 -20.74 -21.83 9.12
C PRO A 507 -20.85 -22.99 10.13
N SER A 508 -20.34 -22.78 11.35
CA SER A 508 -20.39 -23.81 12.40
C SER A 508 -21.14 -23.38 13.66
N GLY A 509 -21.64 -22.14 13.74
CA GLY A 509 -22.31 -21.62 14.95
C GLY A 509 -23.68 -21.02 14.64
N ALA A 510 -24.66 -21.33 15.49
CA ALA A 510 -25.93 -20.62 15.53
C ALA A 510 -25.69 -19.13 15.78
N VAL A 511 -26.61 -18.26 15.33
CA VAL A 511 -26.47 -16.80 15.44
C VAL A 511 -26.24 -16.37 16.90
N ASP A 512 -26.88 -17.05 17.87
CA ASP A 512 -26.75 -16.74 19.29
C ASP A 512 -25.34 -17.04 19.84
N ASP A 513 -24.74 -18.18 19.48
CA ASP A 513 -23.37 -18.53 19.87
C ASP A 513 -22.34 -17.52 19.34
N VAL A 514 -22.58 -17.06 18.11
CA VAL A 514 -21.74 -16.08 17.42
C VAL A 514 -21.92 -14.70 18.03
N ALA A 515 -23.14 -14.32 18.42
CA ALA A 515 -23.44 -13.05 19.06
C ALA A 515 -22.72 -12.90 20.41
N VAL A 516 -22.68 -13.95 21.24
CA VAL A 516 -21.96 -13.93 22.53
C VAL A 516 -20.47 -13.68 22.32
N ARG A 517 -19.84 -14.36 21.36
CA ARG A 517 -18.42 -14.20 21.04
C ARG A 517 -18.11 -12.82 20.46
N ILE A 518 -18.97 -12.34 19.55
CA ILE A 518 -18.83 -11.02 18.92
C ILE A 518 -18.92 -9.90 19.94
N LYS A 519 -19.82 -9.99 20.93
CA LYS A 519 -19.99 -8.96 21.96
C LYS A 519 -18.67 -8.65 22.67
N THR A 520 -17.93 -9.66 23.11
CA THR A 520 -16.63 -9.48 23.79
C THR A 520 -15.63 -8.72 22.91
N TYR A 521 -15.55 -9.05 21.62
CA TYR A 521 -14.61 -8.40 20.71
C TYR A 521 -15.04 -6.98 20.31
N LEU A 522 -16.35 -6.72 20.21
CA LEU A 522 -16.90 -5.38 20.05
C LEU A 522 -16.53 -4.48 21.23
N ASP A 523 -16.71 -4.98 22.45
CA ASP A 523 -16.38 -4.23 23.67
C ASP A 523 -14.88 -3.91 23.74
N LEU A 524 -14.01 -4.86 23.36
CA LEU A 524 -12.56 -4.65 23.29
C LEU A 524 -12.16 -3.65 22.18
N GLY A 525 -12.80 -3.71 21.01
CA GLY A 525 -12.55 -2.78 19.91
C GLY A 525 -12.99 -1.35 20.27
N ALA A 526 -14.15 -1.22 20.90
CA ALA A 526 -14.72 0.07 21.31
C ALA A 526 -13.84 0.84 22.31
N GLN A 527 -13.01 0.14 23.09
CA GLN A 527 -12.02 0.76 23.99
C GLN A 527 -10.92 1.52 23.24
N ARG A 528 -10.65 1.18 21.97
CA ARG A 528 -9.60 1.79 21.13
C ARG A 528 -8.22 1.77 21.80
N ASP A 529 -7.88 0.66 22.45
CA ASP A 529 -6.66 0.49 23.22
C ASP A 529 -5.65 -0.41 22.51
N GLN A 530 -4.43 0.11 22.28
CA GLN A 530 -3.36 -0.65 21.63
C GLN A 530 -2.92 -1.90 22.42
N ARG A 531 -3.15 -1.94 23.74
CA ARG A 531 -2.86 -3.11 24.57
C ARG A 531 -3.68 -4.34 24.15
N ASN A 532 -4.85 -4.13 23.55
CA ASN A 532 -5.71 -5.21 23.07
C ASN A 532 -5.16 -5.90 21.82
N ILE A 533 -4.24 -5.29 21.07
CA ILE A 533 -3.76 -5.79 19.77
C ILE A 533 -3.15 -7.19 19.88
N GLY A 534 -2.37 -7.45 20.93
CA GLY A 534 -1.73 -8.77 21.11
C GLY A 534 -2.76 -9.90 21.22
N PHE A 535 -3.80 -9.68 22.03
CA PHE A 535 -4.91 -10.61 22.22
C PHE A 535 -5.78 -10.70 20.96
N LEU A 536 -6.28 -9.57 20.43
CA LEU A 536 -7.14 -9.53 19.24
C LEU A 536 -6.48 -10.19 18.04
N ARG A 537 -5.17 -9.98 17.87
CA ARG A 537 -4.40 -10.64 16.82
C ARG A 537 -4.44 -12.14 17.00
N THR A 538 -4.10 -12.62 18.19
CA THR A 538 -4.06 -14.07 18.49
C THR A 538 -5.43 -14.71 18.29
N ALA A 539 -6.50 -14.06 18.77
CA ALA A 539 -7.88 -14.50 18.56
C ALA A 539 -8.23 -14.56 17.06
N TRP A 540 -7.90 -13.51 16.30
CA TRP A 540 -8.13 -13.45 14.85
C TRP A 540 -7.41 -14.57 14.09
N ARG A 541 -6.22 -14.96 14.54
CA ARG A 541 -5.45 -16.09 13.97
C ARG A 541 -6.13 -17.44 14.17
N SER A 542 -6.64 -17.68 15.38
CA SER A 542 -7.30 -18.94 15.73
C SER A 542 -8.74 -19.04 15.22
N GLU A 543 -9.35 -17.91 14.90
CA GLU A 543 -10.74 -17.82 14.52
C GLU A 543 -10.99 -18.35 13.10
N ARG A 544 -12.04 -19.17 12.95
CA ARG A 544 -12.44 -19.74 11.66
C ARG A 544 -13.78 -19.21 11.16
N ASP A 545 -14.61 -18.64 12.04
CA ASP A 545 -15.89 -18.07 11.64
C ASP A 545 -15.68 -16.69 10.96
N PRO A 546 -16.09 -16.51 9.69
CA PRO A 546 -15.84 -15.27 8.94
C PRO A 546 -16.45 -14.02 9.56
N ALA A 547 -17.65 -14.13 10.16
CA ALA A 547 -18.32 -13.01 10.80
C ALA A 547 -17.57 -12.60 12.08
N VAL A 548 -17.10 -13.57 12.87
CA VAL A 548 -16.29 -13.28 14.07
C VAL A 548 -14.93 -12.70 13.69
N ARG A 549 -14.28 -13.22 12.63
CA ARG A 549 -13.03 -12.67 12.10
C ARG A 549 -13.20 -11.22 11.65
N ALA A 550 -14.31 -10.87 11.01
CA ALA A 550 -14.60 -9.51 10.59
C ALA A 550 -14.68 -8.54 11.79
N VAL A 551 -15.30 -8.96 12.91
CA VAL A 551 -15.36 -8.17 14.15
C VAL A 551 -13.99 -8.06 14.83
N LEU A 552 -13.22 -9.15 14.87
CA LEU A 552 -11.86 -9.14 15.39
C LEU A 552 -10.94 -8.21 14.57
N ALA A 553 -11.09 -8.22 13.25
CA ALA A 553 -10.38 -7.33 12.34
C ALA A 553 -10.79 -5.86 12.55
N GLU A 554 -12.07 -5.61 12.77
CA GLU A 554 -12.54 -4.29 13.21
C GLU A 554 -11.91 -3.88 14.53
N GLY A 555 -11.88 -4.76 15.54
CA GLY A 555 -11.23 -4.49 16.82
C GLY A 555 -9.74 -4.16 16.66
N LEU A 556 -9.02 -4.88 15.81
CA LEU A 556 -7.62 -4.60 15.47
C LEU A 556 -7.46 -3.20 14.85
N TYR A 557 -8.32 -2.86 13.88
CA TYR A 557 -8.34 -1.53 13.27
C TYR A 557 -8.68 -0.44 14.28
N GLN A 558 -9.71 -0.63 15.11
CA GLN A 558 -10.12 0.36 16.12
C GLN A 558 -9.06 0.55 17.22
N SER A 559 -8.35 -0.50 17.59
CA SER A 559 -7.26 -0.47 18.58
C SER A 559 -6.03 0.29 18.06
N ASN A 560 -5.77 0.25 16.75
CA ASN A 560 -4.75 1.09 16.12
C ASN A 560 -5.11 1.44 14.66
N PRO A 561 -5.88 2.52 14.43
CA PRO A 561 -6.29 2.92 13.08
C PRO A 561 -5.12 3.34 12.18
N GLN A 562 -3.93 3.53 12.75
CA GLN A 562 -2.71 3.90 12.04
C GLN A 562 -1.93 2.70 11.53
N ASP A 563 -2.22 1.49 12.04
CA ASP A 563 -1.67 0.26 11.46
C ASP A 563 -2.36 0.00 10.13
N TYR A 564 -1.66 0.30 9.02
CA TYR A 564 -2.12 -0.02 7.67
C TYR A 564 -2.55 -1.49 7.57
N LEU A 565 -1.84 -2.40 8.24
CA LEU A 565 -2.18 -3.81 8.20
C LEU A 565 -3.46 -4.11 8.98
N GLY A 566 -3.79 -3.36 10.03
CA GLY A 566 -5.08 -3.43 10.71
C GLY A 566 -6.22 -3.02 9.79
N ALA A 567 -6.07 -1.89 9.09
CA ALA A 567 -7.04 -1.45 8.06
C ALA A 567 -7.17 -2.47 6.91
N ARG A 568 -6.05 -3.03 6.43
CA ARG A 568 -6.05 -4.09 5.42
C ARG A 568 -6.77 -5.33 5.91
N THR A 569 -6.49 -5.80 7.12
CA THR A 569 -7.13 -6.98 7.73
C THR A 569 -8.63 -6.81 7.82
N LEU A 570 -9.09 -5.61 8.19
CA LEU A 570 -10.50 -5.27 8.19
C LEU A 570 -11.08 -5.32 6.77
N LEU A 571 -10.45 -4.70 5.77
CA LEU A 571 -10.90 -4.75 4.37
C LEU A 571 -10.95 -6.17 3.80
N ASP A 572 -10.02 -7.04 4.19
CA ASP A 572 -9.95 -8.43 3.76
C ASP A 572 -11.00 -9.31 4.44
N SER A 573 -11.19 -9.12 5.75
CA SER A 573 -12.11 -9.95 6.55
C SER A 573 -13.58 -9.55 6.36
N TYR A 574 -13.85 -8.30 5.99
CA TYR A 574 -15.21 -7.76 5.90
C TYR A 574 -15.75 -7.84 4.46
N SER A 575 -16.73 -8.71 4.19
CA SER A 575 -17.33 -8.88 2.86
C SER A 575 -18.85 -8.66 2.88
N ALA A 576 -19.41 -8.25 1.73
CA ALA A 576 -20.84 -8.01 1.57
C ALA A 576 -21.67 -9.30 1.39
N THR A 577 -21.09 -10.48 1.64
CA THR A 577 -21.77 -11.76 1.46
C THR A 577 -22.76 -12.04 2.59
N ALA A 578 -23.66 -13.00 2.37
CA ALA A 578 -24.57 -13.48 3.42
C ALA A 578 -23.81 -14.04 4.64
N GLU A 579 -22.62 -14.62 4.41
CA GLU A 579 -21.80 -15.28 5.43
C GLU A 579 -21.12 -14.30 6.39
N VAL A 580 -20.80 -13.09 5.93
CA VAL A 580 -20.19 -12.04 6.76
C VAL A 580 -21.24 -10.98 7.07
N TYR A 581 -21.54 -10.11 6.10
CA TYR A 581 -22.47 -9.00 6.33
C TYR A 581 -23.89 -9.46 6.69
N GLY A 582 -24.41 -10.50 6.04
CA GLY A 582 -25.73 -11.06 6.36
C GLY A 582 -25.84 -11.49 7.82
N ARG A 583 -24.90 -12.32 8.29
CA ARG A 583 -24.84 -12.77 9.69
C ARG A 583 -24.59 -11.63 10.67
N LEU A 584 -23.74 -10.66 10.32
CA LEU A 584 -23.50 -9.49 11.16
C LEU A 584 -24.75 -8.62 11.31
N LYS A 585 -25.61 -8.52 10.28
CA LYS A 585 -26.93 -7.86 10.41
C LYS A 585 -27.82 -8.56 11.43
N ASP A 586 -27.86 -9.89 11.42
CA ASP A 586 -28.66 -10.66 12.37
C ASP A 586 -28.10 -10.56 13.79
N VAL A 587 -26.78 -10.66 13.95
CA VAL A 587 -26.10 -10.45 15.24
C VAL A 587 -26.36 -9.03 15.78
N ALA A 588 -26.31 -8.01 14.93
CA ALA A 588 -26.61 -6.63 15.31
C ALA A 588 -28.06 -6.43 15.78
N ARG A 589 -29.00 -7.26 15.28
CA ARG A 589 -30.38 -7.31 15.76
C ARG A 589 -30.45 -7.93 17.16
N VAL A 590 -29.79 -9.06 17.37
CA VAL A 590 -29.74 -9.76 18.67
C VAL A 590 -29.09 -8.89 19.74
N LEU A 591 -27.96 -8.26 19.43
CA LEU A 591 -27.20 -7.44 20.37
C LEU A 591 -27.71 -6.00 20.49
N SER A 592 -28.67 -5.58 19.66
CA SER A 592 -29.17 -4.20 19.60
C SER A 592 -28.07 -3.14 19.39
N VAL A 593 -27.10 -3.44 18.52
CA VAL A 593 -25.98 -2.56 18.15
C VAL A 593 -26.03 -2.20 16.66
N GLU A 594 -25.26 -1.21 16.21
CA GLU A 594 -25.00 -0.97 14.77
C GLU A 594 -24.35 -2.20 14.13
N VAL A 595 -24.46 -2.36 12.80
CA VAL A 595 -23.85 -3.52 12.15
C VAL A 595 -22.33 -3.42 12.31
N PRO A 596 -21.68 -4.38 13.01
CA PRO A 596 -20.24 -4.35 13.22
C PRO A 596 -19.50 -4.13 11.91
N GLY A 597 -18.43 -3.34 11.91
CA GLY A 597 -17.58 -3.08 10.75
C GLY A 597 -18.06 -1.99 9.80
N VAL A 598 -19.36 -1.68 9.73
CA VAL A 598 -19.89 -0.63 8.82
C VAL A 598 -19.31 0.74 9.16
N SER A 599 -19.35 1.13 10.44
CA SER A 599 -18.82 2.44 10.87
C SER A 599 -17.32 2.57 10.59
N SER A 600 -16.55 1.50 10.78
CA SER A 600 -15.12 1.44 10.52
C SER A 600 -14.79 1.48 9.01
N MET A 601 -15.61 0.82 8.18
CA MET A 601 -15.55 0.93 6.71
C MET A 601 -15.82 2.35 6.24
N VAL A 602 -16.84 3.00 6.80
CA VAL A 602 -17.17 4.39 6.46
C VAL A 602 -16.06 5.33 6.91
N GLU A 603 -15.43 5.13 8.08
CA GLU A 603 -14.28 5.92 8.54
C GLU A 603 -13.10 5.83 7.54
N LEU A 604 -12.81 4.62 7.02
CA LEU A 604 -11.78 4.43 5.98
C LEU A 604 -12.18 5.06 4.63
N ALA A 605 -13.42 4.86 4.19
CA ALA A 605 -13.94 5.38 2.92
C ALA A 605 -13.97 6.92 2.92
N ALA A 606 -14.41 7.52 4.02
CA ALA A 606 -14.39 8.97 4.25
C ALA A 606 -12.95 9.54 4.27
N GLY A 607 -11.98 8.71 4.66
CA GLY A 607 -10.55 9.02 4.54
C GLY A 607 -9.99 8.94 3.11
N GLY A 608 -10.83 8.67 2.11
CA GLY A 608 -10.47 8.53 0.69
C GLY A 608 -9.87 7.17 0.32
N ASN A 609 -10.10 6.12 1.12
CA ASN A 609 -9.65 4.77 0.78
C ASN A 609 -10.56 4.16 -0.30
N ALA A 610 -10.03 4.00 -1.52
CA ALA A 610 -10.78 3.51 -2.68
C ALA A 610 -11.38 2.10 -2.48
N GLU A 611 -10.70 1.22 -1.75
CA GLU A 611 -11.20 -0.13 -1.50
C GLU A 611 -12.29 -0.16 -0.42
N ALA A 612 -12.15 0.69 0.61
CA ALA A 612 -13.21 0.89 1.60
C ALA A 612 -14.46 1.51 0.94
N LEU A 613 -14.28 2.46 0.03
CA LEU A 613 -15.36 3.02 -0.80
C LEU A 613 -16.06 1.92 -1.59
N ALA A 614 -15.32 1.11 -2.35
CA ALA A 614 -15.88 -0.02 -3.07
C ALA A 614 -16.63 -0.98 -2.13
N ARG A 615 -16.12 -1.22 -0.91
CA ARG A 615 -16.80 -2.05 0.10
C ARG A 615 -18.11 -1.43 0.57
N VAL A 616 -18.13 -0.13 0.88
CA VAL A 616 -19.36 0.60 1.25
C VAL A 616 -20.41 0.48 0.13
N LEU A 617 -20.00 0.55 -1.13
CA LEU A 617 -20.91 0.42 -2.27
C LEU A 617 -21.52 -1.00 -2.36
N GLU A 618 -20.73 -2.04 -2.16
CA GLU A 618 -21.24 -3.41 -2.12
C GLU A 618 -22.16 -3.66 -0.93
N LEU A 619 -21.86 -3.08 0.24
CA LEU A 619 -22.72 -3.19 1.41
C LEU A 619 -24.07 -2.51 1.19
N ALA A 620 -24.11 -1.42 0.43
CA ALA A 620 -25.34 -0.78 0.00
C ALA A 620 -26.17 -1.70 -0.93
N GLY A 621 -25.52 -2.44 -1.83
CA GLY A 621 -26.17 -3.50 -2.61
C GLY A 621 -26.70 -4.64 -1.73
N ALA A 622 -25.86 -5.16 -0.83
CA ALA A 622 -26.18 -6.28 0.06
C ALA A 622 -27.13 -5.93 1.22
N ALA A 623 -27.39 -4.65 1.47
CA ALA A 623 -28.46 -4.22 2.36
C ALA A 623 -29.83 -4.75 1.87
N GLY A 624 -29.99 -4.91 0.55
CA GLY A 624 -31.18 -5.48 -0.05
C GLY A 624 -32.43 -4.70 0.39
N THR A 625 -33.44 -5.40 0.89
CA THR A 625 -34.69 -4.82 1.41
C THR A 625 -34.73 -4.65 2.92
N ASP A 626 -33.63 -4.91 3.65
CA ASP A 626 -33.60 -4.74 5.11
C ASP A 626 -33.63 -3.24 5.46
N ALA A 627 -34.72 -2.79 6.10
CA ALA A 627 -34.97 -1.38 6.37
C ALA A 627 -33.92 -0.76 7.31
N ARG A 628 -33.40 -1.52 8.28
CA ARG A 628 -32.39 -1.05 9.23
C ARG A 628 -31.06 -0.87 8.51
N ALA A 629 -30.66 -1.87 7.71
CA ALA A 629 -29.45 -1.81 6.90
C ALA A 629 -29.52 -0.71 5.83
N GLN A 630 -30.66 -0.52 5.16
CA GLN A 630 -30.85 0.58 4.21
C GLN A 630 -30.71 1.96 4.90
N THR A 631 -31.24 2.10 6.11
CA THR A 631 -31.11 3.35 6.89
C THR A 631 -29.64 3.62 7.23
N GLU A 632 -28.94 2.63 7.77
CA GLU A 632 -27.51 2.73 8.11
C GLU A 632 -26.65 3.03 6.87
N MET A 633 -26.92 2.36 5.75
CA MET A 633 -26.21 2.61 4.49
C MET A 633 -26.55 3.95 3.85
N THR A 634 -27.77 4.48 4.06
CA THR A 634 -28.14 5.84 3.67
C THR A 634 -27.30 6.86 4.43
N GLU A 635 -27.18 6.71 5.76
CA GLU A 635 -26.34 7.57 6.60
C GLU A 635 -24.85 7.45 6.19
N ALA A 636 -24.36 6.23 5.97
CA ALA A 636 -23.00 5.92 5.53
C ALA A 636 -22.65 6.60 4.19
N LEU A 637 -23.50 6.43 3.17
CA LEU A 637 -23.29 7.06 1.86
C LEU A 637 -23.40 8.58 1.94
N GLY A 638 -24.27 9.11 2.80
CA GLY A 638 -24.32 10.55 3.10
C GLY A 638 -23.01 11.08 3.69
N GLU A 639 -22.41 10.34 4.62
CA GLU A 639 -21.09 10.67 5.20
C GLU A 639 -20.00 10.69 4.13
N VAL A 640 -19.92 9.63 3.33
CA VAL A 640 -18.94 9.49 2.25
C VAL A 640 -19.13 10.58 1.18
N ALA A 641 -20.36 10.83 0.73
CA ALA A 641 -20.67 11.86 -0.26
C ALA A 641 -20.34 13.27 0.26
N ARG A 642 -20.27 13.47 1.57
CA ARG A 642 -19.73 14.69 2.17
C ARG A 642 -18.21 14.70 2.15
N THR A 643 -17.58 13.61 2.57
CA THR A 643 -16.16 13.52 2.95
C THR A 643 -15.20 13.18 1.83
N ALA A 644 -15.63 12.34 0.89
CA ALA A 644 -14.82 11.91 -0.24
C ALA A 644 -15.68 11.97 -1.51
N PRO A 645 -16.23 13.15 -1.87
CA PRO A 645 -17.20 13.26 -2.96
C PRO A 645 -16.58 12.98 -4.34
N GLU A 646 -15.31 13.35 -4.56
CA GLU A 646 -14.61 13.11 -5.81
C GLU A 646 -14.30 11.61 -5.95
N GLU A 647 -13.80 10.98 -4.88
CA GLU A 647 -13.51 9.55 -4.83
C GLU A 647 -14.77 8.68 -4.93
N LEU A 648 -15.90 9.13 -4.36
CA LEU A 648 -17.18 8.45 -4.48
C LEU A 648 -17.68 8.39 -5.92
N VAL A 649 -17.50 9.47 -6.71
CA VAL A 649 -17.85 9.47 -8.14
C VAL A 649 -17.00 8.44 -8.90
N VAL A 650 -15.70 8.38 -8.61
CA VAL A 650 -14.79 7.40 -9.21
C VAL A 650 -15.17 5.96 -8.80
N ALA A 651 -15.48 5.74 -7.52
CA ALA A 651 -15.89 4.43 -7.02
C ALA A 651 -17.21 3.95 -7.65
N LEU A 652 -18.19 4.85 -7.82
CA LEU A 652 -19.46 4.53 -8.50
C LEU A 652 -19.23 4.13 -9.95
N ARG A 653 -18.24 4.74 -10.65
CA ARG A 653 -17.87 4.34 -12.02
C ARG A 653 -17.33 2.92 -12.08
N ALA A 654 -16.50 2.54 -11.10
CA ALA A 654 -15.88 1.22 -11.04
C ALA A 654 -16.83 0.11 -10.53
N ALA A 655 -17.90 0.48 -9.84
CA ALA A 655 -18.86 -0.47 -9.26
C ALA A 655 -19.67 -1.24 -10.31
N SER A 656 -20.17 -2.42 -9.92
CA SER A 656 -21.10 -3.21 -10.74
C SER A 656 -22.40 -2.44 -11.01
N ALA A 657 -23.13 -2.78 -12.06
CA ALA A 657 -24.39 -2.09 -12.38
C ALA A 657 -25.43 -2.20 -11.25
N GLY A 658 -25.52 -3.37 -10.59
CA GLY A 658 -26.43 -3.61 -9.48
C GLY A 658 -26.05 -2.81 -8.23
N ASP A 659 -24.78 -2.85 -7.82
CA ASP A 659 -24.30 -2.09 -6.66
C ASP A 659 -24.46 -0.59 -6.91
N ARG A 660 -24.15 -0.13 -8.12
CA ARG A 660 -24.29 1.29 -8.50
C ARG A 660 -25.74 1.76 -8.41
N ASP A 661 -26.71 0.99 -8.89
CA ASP A 661 -28.12 1.39 -8.80
C ASP A 661 -28.61 1.47 -7.34
N ALA A 662 -28.30 0.44 -6.53
CA ALA A 662 -28.63 0.41 -5.11
C ALA A 662 -28.00 1.61 -4.36
N CYS A 663 -26.72 1.88 -4.61
CA CYS A 663 -26.00 3.03 -4.05
C CYS A 663 -26.63 4.35 -4.46
N THR A 664 -26.98 4.51 -5.73
CA THR A 664 -27.56 5.76 -6.24
C THR A 664 -28.93 6.03 -5.59
N ALA A 665 -29.73 4.99 -5.33
CA ALA A 665 -30.99 5.12 -4.61
C ALA A 665 -30.82 5.54 -3.15
N LEU A 666 -29.91 4.91 -2.41
CA LEU A 666 -29.63 5.26 -1.01
C LEU A 666 -28.96 6.64 -0.90
N LEU A 667 -28.04 6.96 -1.83
CA LEU A 667 -27.40 8.28 -1.91
C LEU A 667 -28.42 9.37 -2.19
N ALA A 668 -29.41 9.14 -3.06
CA ALA A 668 -30.49 10.10 -3.30
C ALA A 668 -31.25 10.42 -2.00
N ARG A 669 -31.62 9.40 -1.22
CA ARG A 669 -32.26 9.57 0.10
C ARG A 669 -31.37 10.38 1.05
N ALA A 670 -30.07 10.08 1.10
CA ALA A 670 -29.12 10.78 1.94
C ALA A 670 -29.00 12.27 1.56
N LEU A 671 -28.98 12.58 0.26
CA LEU A 671 -28.93 13.96 -0.26
C LEU A 671 -30.23 14.72 0.03
N VAL A 672 -31.39 14.06 -0.03
CA VAL A 672 -32.67 14.66 0.37
C VAL A 672 -32.66 14.98 1.87
N GLN A 673 -32.23 14.04 2.71
CA GLN A 673 -32.11 14.23 4.17
C GLN A 673 -31.13 15.36 4.52
N ALA A 674 -30.06 15.53 3.75
CA ALA A 674 -29.09 16.61 3.95
C ALA A 674 -29.66 18.00 3.64
N GLY A 675 -30.73 18.11 2.84
CA GLY A 675 -31.49 19.35 2.63
C GLY A 675 -30.73 20.51 1.95
N GLN A 676 -29.52 20.30 1.43
CA GLN A 676 -28.64 21.36 0.92
C GLN A 676 -28.43 21.26 -0.59
N ALA A 677 -28.90 22.25 -1.35
CA ALA A 677 -28.63 22.37 -2.79
C ALA A 677 -27.11 22.50 -3.11
N ASP A 678 -26.33 22.98 -2.14
CA ASP A 678 -24.89 23.22 -2.22
C ASP A 678 -24.00 22.05 -1.73
N HIS A 679 -24.58 20.86 -1.58
CA HIS A 679 -23.88 19.69 -1.06
C HIS A 679 -22.54 19.42 -1.81
N PRO A 680 -21.42 19.11 -1.12
CA PRO A 680 -20.10 18.91 -1.74
C PRO A 680 -20.07 17.90 -2.88
N PHE A 681 -20.92 16.89 -2.80
CA PHE A 681 -21.11 15.88 -3.85
C PHE A 681 -21.48 16.51 -5.20
N TRP A 682 -22.50 17.38 -5.23
CA TRP A 682 -22.95 18.04 -6.48
C TRP A 682 -21.85 18.89 -7.11
N LYS A 683 -21.05 19.59 -6.28
CA LYS A 683 -19.91 20.39 -6.75
C LYS A 683 -18.84 19.51 -7.40
N SER A 684 -18.55 18.37 -6.78
CA SER A 684 -17.56 17.41 -7.29
C SER A 684 -18.04 16.76 -8.59
N LEU A 685 -19.31 16.31 -8.64
CA LEU A 685 -19.91 15.76 -9.84
C LEU A 685 -19.86 16.75 -11.02
N ARG A 686 -20.19 18.03 -10.79
CA ARG A 686 -20.11 19.09 -11.81
C ARG A 686 -18.68 19.36 -12.30
N ARG A 687 -17.67 19.31 -11.42
CA ARG A 687 -16.26 19.40 -11.85
C ARG A 687 -15.89 18.25 -12.77
N THR A 688 -16.32 17.04 -12.43
CA THR A 688 -16.06 15.83 -13.21
C THR A 688 -16.70 15.87 -14.60
N LEU A 689 -17.81 16.59 -14.79
CA LEU A 689 -18.39 16.85 -16.12
C LEU A 689 -17.43 17.63 -17.04
N GLY A 690 -16.53 18.44 -16.47
CA GLY A 690 -15.50 19.19 -17.20
C GLY A 690 -14.13 18.51 -17.22
N ALA A 691 -14.02 17.25 -16.79
CA ALA A 691 -12.75 16.52 -16.77
C ALA A 691 -12.23 16.25 -18.19
N SER A 692 -10.90 16.24 -18.34
CA SER A 692 -10.23 15.97 -19.62
C SER A 692 -10.42 14.53 -20.12
N ASP A 693 -10.80 13.58 -19.24
CA ASP A 693 -11.15 12.20 -19.61
C ASP A 693 -12.60 12.14 -20.15
N PRO A 694 -12.82 11.89 -21.46
CA PRO A 694 -14.15 11.86 -22.06
C PRO A 694 -15.03 10.74 -21.49
N ARG A 695 -14.45 9.61 -21.06
CA ARG A 695 -15.20 8.48 -20.49
C ARG A 695 -15.71 8.85 -19.09
N LEU A 696 -14.90 9.54 -18.31
CA LEU A 696 -15.29 10.02 -16.98
C LEU A 696 -16.38 11.08 -17.08
N ALA A 697 -16.25 12.03 -18.00
CA ALA A 697 -17.26 13.07 -18.24
C ALA A 697 -18.61 12.47 -18.68
N SER A 698 -18.59 11.49 -19.59
CA SER A 698 -19.81 10.78 -20.03
C SER A 698 -20.48 10.02 -18.88
N PHE A 699 -19.69 9.34 -18.04
CA PHE A 699 -20.21 8.64 -16.87
C PHE A 699 -20.85 9.63 -15.88
N ALA A 700 -20.16 10.74 -15.57
CA ALA A 700 -20.66 11.76 -14.66
C ALA A 700 -21.99 12.36 -15.14
N LYS A 701 -22.16 12.56 -16.46
CA LYS A 701 -23.41 13.05 -17.05
C LYS A 701 -24.57 12.06 -16.84
N GLY A 702 -24.32 10.77 -17.06
CA GLY A 702 -25.32 9.73 -16.79
C GLY A 702 -25.70 9.66 -15.32
N LEU A 703 -24.70 9.70 -14.44
CA LEU A 703 -24.91 9.69 -12.99
C LEU A 703 -25.71 10.90 -12.50
N ASP A 704 -25.43 12.10 -13.00
CA ASP A 704 -26.17 13.32 -12.66
C ASP A 704 -27.66 13.22 -13.01
N SER A 705 -27.97 12.69 -14.20
CA SER A 705 -29.35 12.47 -14.65
C SER A 705 -30.09 11.45 -13.76
N THR A 706 -29.49 10.27 -13.54
CA THR A 706 -30.10 9.22 -12.71
C THR A 706 -30.30 9.68 -11.27
N LEU A 707 -29.31 10.34 -10.68
CA LEU A 707 -29.38 10.78 -9.29
C LEU A 707 -30.39 11.91 -9.11
N SER A 708 -30.49 12.84 -10.07
CA SER A 708 -31.50 13.91 -10.06
C SER A 708 -32.92 13.35 -10.09
N GLN A 709 -33.18 12.33 -10.93
CA GLN A 709 -34.45 11.63 -10.96
C GLN A 709 -34.76 10.96 -9.62
N LYS A 710 -33.85 10.15 -9.08
CA LYS A 710 -34.05 9.45 -7.80
C LYS A 710 -34.21 10.42 -6.61
N VAL A 711 -33.57 11.58 -6.65
CA VAL A 711 -33.77 12.65 -5.65
C VAL A 711 -35.16 13.26 -5.75
N ALA A 712 -35.70 13.45 -6.95
CA ALA A 712 -37.09 13.90 -7.14
C ALA A 712 -38.08 12.84 -6.63
N GLU A 713 -37.87 11.57 -6.96
CA GLU A 713 -38.67 10.45 -6.45
C GLU A 713 -38.63 10.37 -4.91
N ALA A 714 -37.45 10.51 -4.30
CA ALA A 714 -37.29 10.49 -2.85
C ALA A 714 -37.90 11.71 -2.13
N LYS A 715 -38.17 12.82 -2.83
CA LYS A 715 -38.87 14.00 -2.31
C LYS A 715 -40.39 13.90 -2.43
N ALA A 716 -40.91 12.99 -3.26
CA ALA A 716 -42.35 12.85 -3.45
C ALA A 716 -43.01 12.36 -2.13
N PRO A 717 -44.14 12.95 -1.71
CA PRO A 717 -44.84 12.50 -0.52
C PRO A 717 -45.29 11.04 -0.69
N ALA A 718 -45.07 10.21 0.34
CA ALA A 718 -45.49 8.82 0.36
C ALA A 718 -47.03 8.73 0.40
N GLY A 719 -47.66 8.67 -0.78
CA GLY A 719 -49.10 8.55 -0.90
C GLY A 719 -49.68 9.24 -2.13
N PHE A 720 -49.23 8.87 -3.33
CA PHE A 720 -50.01 9.08 -4.55
C PHE A 720 -49.84 7.87 -5.45
N THR A 721 -50.79 6.93 -5.36
CA THR A 721 -51.04 5.98 -6.44
C THR A 721 -51.49 6.81 -7.64
N PRO A 722 -50.86 6.72 -8.82
CA PRO A 722 -51.36 7.42 -9.99
C PRO A 722 -52.73 6.82 -10.32
N VAL A 723 -53.78 7.62 -10.21
CA VAL A 723 -55.07 7.28 -10.80
C VAL A 723 -54.82 7.15 -12.29
N GLN A 724 -55.01 5.94 -12.82
CA GLN A 724 -55.03 5.69 -14.25
C GLN A 724 -56.13 6.57 -14.86
N MET A 725 -55.75 7.64 -15.56
CA MET A 725 -56.67 8.34 -16.42
C MET A 725 -56.97 7.42 -17.61
N VAL A 726 -58.11 6.73 -17.53
CA VAL A 726 -58.72 6.06 -18.68
C VAL A 726 -59.16 7.17 -19.64
N ALA A 727 -58.55 7.21 -20.81
CA ALA A 727 -59.02 8.07 -21.91
C ALA A 727 -60.46 7.68 -22.27
N PRO A 728 -61.38 8.63 -22.50
CA PRO A 728 -62.73 8.31 -22.91
C PRO A 728 -62.71 7.63 -24.30
N ALA A 729 -63.45 6.53 -24.41
CA ALA A 729 -63.59 5.77 -25.64
C ALA A 729 -64.13 6.67 -26.78
N GLY A 730 -63.42 6.67 -27.91
CA GLY A 730 -63.90 7.31 -29.13
C GLY A 730 -65.15 6.62 -29.64
N ASN A 731 -66.21 7.41 -29.87
CA ASN A 731 -67.42 6.97 -30.55
C ASN A 731 -67.07 6.49 -31.96
N ALA A 732 -67.26 5.19 -32.22
CA ALA A 732 -67.35 4.66 -33.56
C ALA A 732 -68.72 5.03 -34.16
N PRO A 733 -68.79 5.47 -35.42
CA PRO A 733 -70.07 5.68 -36.08
C PRO A 733 -70.67 4.36 -36.55
N GLU A 734 -71.99 4.28 -36.44
CA GLU A 734 -72.85 3.22 -36.96
C GLU A 734 -72.67 3.02 -38.47
N SER A 735 -72.71 1.77 -38.94
CA SER A 735 -73.73 1.36 -39.91
C SER A 735 -73.78 -0.16 -40.10
N SER A 736 -75.01 -0.63 -40.19
CA SER A 736 -75.50 -2.00 -40.32
C SER A 736 -75.12 -2.71 -41.63
N THR A 737 -74.90 -4.02 -41.50
CA THR A 737 -75.26 -5.14 -42.38
C THR A 737 -75.35 -4.97 -43.91
N ALA A 738 -74.61 -5.89 -44.55
CA ALA A 738 -75.00 -6.78 -45.66
C ALA A 738 -74.66 -6.37 -47.12
N ASP A 739 -73.65 -7.10 -47.61
CA ASP A 739 -73.64 -7.91 -48.84
C ASP A 739 -73.13 -7.32 -50.17
N ASN A 740 -72.49 -8.23 -50.92
CA ASN A 740 -72.01 -8.22 -52.31
C ASN A 740 -70.70 -7.48 -52.72
N ARG A 741 -69.67 -8.31 -53.03
CA ARG A 741 -68.79 -8.42 -54.24
C ARG A 741 -68.35 -7.14 -55.04
N PRO A 742 -67.48 -7.27 -56.08
CA PRO A 742 -66.05 -7.63 -56.10
C PRO A 742 -65.18 -6.58 -56.85
N GLY A 743 -63.85 -6.72 -56.77
CA GLY A 743 -62.93 -6.27 -57.84
C GLY A 743 -61.96 -5.13 -57.48
N GLY A 744 -60.71 -5.29 -57.94
CA GLY A 744 -59.68 -4.25 -57.98
C GLY A 744 -58.39 -4.65 -57.30
#